data_AF-A0A947QR22-F1
#
_entry.id   AF-A0A947QR22-F1
#
_cell.length_a   1.000
_cell.length_b   1.000
_cell.length_c   1.000
_cell.angle_alpha   90.00
_cell.angle_beta   90.00
_cell.angle_gamma   90.00
#
_symmetry.space_group_name_H-M   'P 1'
#
loop_
_entity.id
_entity.type
_entity.pdbx_description
1 polymer ?
#
loop_
_entity_poly.entity_id
_entity_poly.type
_entity_poly.pdbx_seq_one_letter_code
_entity_poly.pdbx_strand_id
1 'polypeptide(L)'
;MTTFYLDYENGDDVNDGSDWANAWKTITSGATAARIAPGDIVRIAKSLDPTSLGINATWNDLSKTVTLASALTANIDMGEVAWTASTYVTSTADNAVPKEGTYAAKHVFGASFTTGLASYKALGSSTDFSAYQQVSFWVRSTSAVAASTLSLRLCSDVAGVTTVDTIPIPAIPATYQWQVVTVDLAGALGNAIQSVALYADLDPGTPTVYIDNIIACKASSSDDSLTLSSLISKNSAAQGGTEGWYGIQSINGTTVLLDNNTETYASAGRGYSGTTETVATYKRETIKTALLGKWYVSQKVQDSGTLGNNIEFQGGYNTADSEQDGETFFDSQNCGPYGLQIYEEDFVLTNYLNFTRCYVGIYVYNNHNCTISNISICNNDYGMYPRVTTNLLIGTIANINNNLYGPYFDNSYNCTIGTIVNANNNINVGVVLTYSDRNVLNAITNANNNGLYGVGFYRGSDNIIRTLSTTGNTTAGIYNLLGKNYIFNALIAEATEVAVDSTSFGNSRVFSHKHDQTADNHKIFTEGGLISSEVSVRHTASGIAWKLAVTSTNRSSNHPLDLEIAKIACSANNEVTVKAWMRKDHATNITGKLVCRGGQIAGVASDVVATKSNVADTWEELTIQFTPTEAGVVEVEVWAYGGTTNSVYVDDMTISQA
;
A
#
# COMPACT_ATOMS: atom_id res chain seq x y z
N MET A 1 -30.71 4.12 -16.52
CA MET A 1 -30.57 4.60 -15.13
C MET A 1 -31.68 4.01 -14.30
N THR A 2 -31.43 2.77 -13.92
CA THR A 2 -32.15 2.02 -12.90
C THR A 2 -31.26 1.97 -11.67
N THR A 3 -31.86 1.99 -10.48
CA THR A 3 -31.16 1.74 -9.23
C THR A 3 -31.41 0.31 -8.79
N PHE A 4 -30.35 -0.44 -8.52
CA PHE A 4 -30.37 -1.79 -7.98
C PHE A 4 -29.80 -1.82 -6.56
N TYR A 5 -30.16 -2.85 -5.81
CA TYR A 5 -29.81 -3.01 -4.41
C TYR A 5 -29.09 -4.33 -4.15
N LEU A 6 -28.07 -4.29 -3.30
CA LEU A 6 -27.23 -5.43 -2.97
C LEU A 6 -26.94 -5.48 -1.46
N ASP A 7 -27.33 -6.58 -0.81
CA ASP A 7 -27.10 -6.85 0.60
C ASP A 7 -26.41 -8.22 0.74
N TYR A 8 -25.16 -8.22 1.20
CA TYR A 8 -24.35 -9.43 1.36
C TYR A 8 -24.86 -10.34 2.48
N GLU A 9 -25.50 -9.78 3.51
CA GLU A 9 -26.00 -10.52 4.66
C GLU A 9 -27.35 -11.15 4.35
N ASN A 10 -28.30 -10.36 3.85
CA ASN A 10 -29.70 -10.77 3.70
C ASN A 10 -30.17 -11.01 2.25
N GLY A 11 -29.39 -10.59 1.25
CA GLY A 11 -29.75 -10.73 -0.16
C GLY A 11 -29.61 -12.15 -0.73
N ASP A 12 -30.20 -12.35 -1.91
CA ASP A 12 -30.13 -13.57 -2.72
C ASP A 12 -29.95 -13.20 -4.21
N ASP A 13 -29.01 -13.83 -4.89
CA ASP A 13 -28.69 -13.53 -6.30
C ASP A 13 -29.80 -13.95 -7.27
N VAL A 14 -30.77 -14.76 -6.81
CA VAL A 14 -31.99 -15.07 -7.58
C VAL A 14 -33.01 -13.94 -7.60
N ASN A 15 -32.93 -12.98 -6.65
CA ASN A 15 -33.84 -11.83 -6.59
C ASN A 15 -33.61 -10.87 -7.76
N ASP A 16 -34.50 -9.92 -8.03
CA ASP A 16 -34.40 -9.00 -9.16
C ASP A 16 -33.60 -7.71 -8.88
N GLY A 17 -33.27 -7.43 -7.61
CA GLY A 17 -32.48 -6.27 -7.20
C GLY A 17 -33.30 -4.97 -7.11
N SER A 18 -34.63 -5.02 -7.13
CA SER A 18 -35.48 -3.82 -7.26
C SER A 18 -35.58 -2.96 -5.99
N ASP A 19 -35.35 -3.55 -4.82
CA ASP A 19 -35.37 -2.92 -3.50
C ASP A 19 -34.55 -3.75 -2.49
N TRP A 20 -34.44 -3.29 -1.25
CA TRP A 20 -33.70 -4.00 -0.20
C TRP A 20 -34.29 -5.37 0.16
N ALA A 21 -35.60 -5.59 -0.01
CA ALA A 21 -36.23 -6.88 0.29
C ALA A 21 -35.95 -7.92 -0.82
N ASN A 22 -35.73 -7.45 -2.05
CA ASN A 22 -35.37 -8.23 -3.23
C ASN A 22 -33.94 -7.94 -3.68
N ALA A 23 -33.04 -7.60 -2.74
CA ALA A 23 -31.66 -7.26 -3.06
C ALA A 23 -30.87 -8.50 -3.54
N TRP A 24 -29.88 -8.26 -4.41
CA TRP A 24 -28.88 -9.27 -4.76
C TRP A 24 -27.92 -9.51 -3.60
N LYS A 25 -27.25 -10.67 -3.62
CA LYS A 25 -26.26 -11.02 -2.59
C LYS A 25 -24.84 -10.59 -2.96
N THR A 26 -24.47 -10.69 -4.24
CA THR A 26 -23.09 -10.51 -4.69
C THR A 26 -22.99 -9.69 -5.96
N ILE A 27 -21.88 -8.97 -6.12
CA ILE A 27 -21.61 -8.22 -7.36
C ILE A 27 -21.51 -9.20 -8.54
N THR A 28 -20.76 -10.29 -8.36
CA THR A 28 -20.43 -11.24 -9.45
C THR A 28 -21.64 -11.94 -10.04
N SER A 29 -22.57 -12.41 -9.19
CA SER A 29 -23.72 -13.22 -9.64
C SER A 29 -25.04 -12.45 -9.65
N GLY A 30 -25.15 -11.39 -8.85
CA GLY A 30 -26.28 -10.47 -8.86
C GLY A 30 -26.22 -9.53 -10.06
N ALA A 31 -25.20 -8.66 -10.08
CA ALA A 31 -25.02 -7.60 -11.07
C ALA A 31 -24.30 -8.08 -12.35
N THR A 32 -24.85 -9.11 -12.99
CA THR A 32 -24.29 -9.64 -14.25
C THR A 32 -24.57 -8.71 -15.44
N ALA A 33 -23.78 -8.82 -16.52
CA ALA A 33 -23.97 -8.05 -17.76
C ALA A 33 -25.37 -8.14 -18.38
N ALA A 34 -26.11 -9.22 -18.14
CA ALA A 34 -27.48 -9.36 -18.65
C ALA A 34 -28.51 -8.54 -17.85
N ARG A 35 -28.10 -7.96 -16.71
CA ARG A 35 -29.00 -7.41 -15.68
C ARG A 35 -28.71 -5.95 -15.36
N ILE A 36 -27.54 -5.45 -15.73
CA ILE A 36 -27.15 -4.04 -15.60
C ILE A 36 -26.84 -3.48 -16.99
N ALA A 37 -26.84 -2.16 -17.11
CA ALA A 37 -26.50 -1.45 -18.33
C ALA A 37 -25.85 -0.08 -18.03
N PRO A 38 -25.22 0.57 -19.02
CA PRO A 38 -24.65 1.91 -18.85
C PRO A 38 -25.62 2.92 -18.21
N GLY A 39 -25.15 3.63 -17.19
CA GLY A 39 -25.92 4.62 -16.44
C GLY A 39 -26.73 4.06 -15.27
N ASP A 40 -26.62 2.77 -14.95
CA ASP A 40 -27.25 2.17 -13.77
C ASP A 40 -26.41 2.36 -12.51
N ILE A 41 -27.09 2.33 -11.35
CA ILE A 41 -26.49 2.49 -10.03
C ILE A 41 -26.79 1.23 -9.20
N VAL A 42 -25.75 0.58 -8.68
CA VAL A 42 -25.85 -0.54 -7.74
C VAL A 42 -25.48 -0.03 -6.35
N ARG A 43 -26.48 0.09 -5.49
CA ARG A 43 -26.34 0.49 -4.08
C ARG A 43 -26.06 -0.73 -3.21
N ILE A 44 -24.98 -0.68 -2.44
CA ILE A 44 -24.50 -1.78 -1.62
C ILE A 44 -24.65 -1.42 -0.16
N ALA A 45 -25.25 -2.32 0.62
CA ALA A 45 -25.46 -2.15 2.05
C ALA A 45 -24.14 -1.87 2.79
N LYS A 46 -24.21 -1.00 3.81
CA LYS A 46 -23.07 -0.71 4.69
C LYS A 46 -22.72 -1.91 5.55
N SER A 47 -21.43 -2.03 5.89
CA SER A 47 -21.02 -2.82 7.07
C SER A 47 -21.48 -2.12 8.35
N LEU A 48 -21.51 -2.84 9.47
CA LEU A 48 -21.84 -2.26 10.77
C LEU A 48 -20.98 -1.02 11.08
N ASP A 49 -21.62 -0.03 11.68
CA ASP A 49 -20.95 1.20 12.12
C ASP A 49 -19.92 0.86 13.23
N PRO A 50 -18.86 1.68 13.39
CA PRO A 50 -17.90 1.50 14.46
C PRO A 50 -18.52 1.57 15.85
N THR A 51 -18.03 0.71 16.74
CA THR A 51 -18.48 0.66 18.14
C THR A 51 -17.32 0.91 19.08
N SER A 52 -17.56 1.72 20.12
CA SER A 52 -16.56 1.96 21.17
C SER A 52 -16.32 0.68 21.97
N LEU A 53 -15.07 0.34 22.24
CA LEU A 53 -14.71 -0.79 23.10
C LEU A 53 -14.98 -0.51 24.61
N GLY A 54 -15.48 0.68 24.96
CA GLY A 54 -15.73 1.08 26.35
C GLY A 54 -14.46 1.33 27.17
N ILE A 55 -13.29 1.29 26.53
CA ILE A 55 -11.99 1.48 27.16
C ILE A 55 -11.11 2.42 26.31
N ASN A 56 -10.08 2.98 26.96
CA ASN A 56 -8.98 3.61 26.25
C ASN A 56 -7.91 2.58 25.90
N ALA A 57 -7.15 2.85 24.83
CA ALA A 57 -5.91 2.16 24.54
C ALA A 57 -4.80 3.17 24.25
N THR A 58 -3.57 2.77 24.54
CA THR A 58 -2.36 3.54 24.22
C THR A 58 -1.87 3.14 22.85
N TRP A 59 -1.85 4.12 21.94
CA TRP A 59 -1.29 4.05 20.60
C TRP A 59 0.03 4.82 20.62
N ASN A 60 1.12 4.17 20.22
CA ASN A 60 2.44 4.81 20.15
C ASN A 60 2.86 4.93 18.68
N ASP A 61 3.36 6.10 18.29
CA ASP A 61 3.98 6.29 16.99
C ASP A 61 5.07 5.24 16.73
N LEU A 62 5.13 4.74 15.50
CA LEU A 62 6.06 3.70 15.05
C LEU A 62 6.01 2.40 15.89
N SER A 63 4.83 2.04 16.38
CA SER A 63 4.60 0.85 17.20
C SER A 63 3.59 -0.09 16.55
N LYS A 64 3.91 -1.39 16.53
CA LYS A 64 2.94 -2.44 16.23
C LYS A 64 2.05 -2.80 17.41
N THR A 65 2.39 -2.33 18.60
CA THR A 65 1.66 -2.66 19.82
C THR A 65 0.71 -1.54 20.18
N VAL A 66 -0.54 -1.91 20.39
CA VAL A 66 -1.58 -1.12 21.06
C VAL A 66 -1.81 -1.76 22.43
N THR A 67 -1.80 -0.95 23.49
CA THR A 67 -2.01 -1.44 24.86
C THR A 67 -3.38 -1.03 25.37
N LEU A 68 -4.27 -2.00 25.57
CA LEU A 68 -5.60 -1.80 26.13
C LEU A 68 -5.53 -1.46 27.63
N ALA A 69 -6.46 -0.63 28.13
CA ALA A 69 -6.56 -0.33 29.56
C ALA A 69 -6.96 -1.55 30.42
N SER A 70 -7.68 -2.50 29.84
CA SER A 70 -8.01 -3.79 30.43
C SER A 70 -8.18 -4.85 29.34
N ALA A 71 -7.97 -6.12 29.68
CA ALA A 71 -8.20 -7.22 28.75
C ALA A 71 -9.70 -7.33 28.42
N LEU A 72 -10.03 -7.50 27.14
CA LEU A 72 -11.40 -7.71 26.65
C LEU A 72 -11.66 -9.18 26.25
N THR A 73 -10.59 -9.97 26.19
CA THR A 73 -10.59 -11.39 25.81
C THR A 73 -9.87 -12.19 26.89
N ALA A 74 -10.06 -13.52 26.86
CA ALA A 74 -9.26 -14.45 27.65
C ALA A 74 -8.43 -15.36 26.75
N ASN A 75 -7.17 -15.58 27.11
CA ASN A 75 -6.31 -16.50 26.38
C ASN A 75 -6.73 -17.95 26.67
N ILE A 76 -6.91 -18.74 25.61
CA ILE A 76 -7.08 -20.19 25.71
C ILE A 76 -5.72 -20.87 25.52
N ASP A 77 -5.05 -20.63 24.40
CA ASP A 77 -3.69 -21.11 24.14
C ASP A 77 -2.99 -20.22 23.11
N MET A 78 -1.72 -19.89 23.35
CA MET A 78 -0.93 -18.99 22.48
C MET A 78 0.01 -19.75 21.55
N GLY A 79 -0.11 -21.08 21.37
CA GLY A 79 0.72 -21.82 20.41
C GLY A 79 2.19 -22.01 20.76
N GLU A 80 2.64 -21.54 21.94
CA GLU A 80 4.07 -21.43 22.30
C GLU A 80 4.80 -22.75 22.59
N VAL A 81 4.09 -23.87 22.63
CA VAL A 81 4.64 -25.17 22.99
C VAL A 81 3.99 -26.30 22.20
N ALA A 82 4.72 -27.40 22.03
CA ALA A 82 4.17 -28.58 21.37
C ALA A 82 2.94 -29.12 22.12
N TRP A 83 1.86 -29.34 21.39
CA TRP A 83 0.70 -30.06 21.90
C TRP A 83 1.01 -31.55 22.06
N THR A 84 0.26 -32.24 22.92
CA THR A 84 0.36 -33.70 23.04
C THR A 84 -0.37 -34.33 21.86
N ALA A 85 0.35 -35.10 21.04
CA ALA A 85 -0.21 -35.72 19.84
C ALA A 85 -0.81 -37.10 20.12
N SER A 86 -1.89 -37.43 19.40
CA SER A 86 -2.40 -38.80 19.29
C SER A 86 -1.52 -39.64 18.36
N THR A 87 -1.76 -40.95 18.34
CA THR A 87 -1.11 -41.86 17.39
C THR A 87 -1.32 -41.38 15.94
N TYR A 88 -0.27 -41.44 15.12
CA TYR A 88 -0.23 -40.99 13.72
C TYR A 88 -0.30 -39.48 13.50
N VAL A 89 -0.26 -38.67 14.56
CA VAL A 89 -0.07 -37.23 14.48
C VAL A 89 1.28 -36.89 15.11
N THR A 90 2.02 -35.96 14.51
CA THR A 90 3.22 -35.37 15.12
C THR A 90 2.94 -33.92 15.45
N SER A 91 3.02 -33.53 16.73
CA SER A 91 2.84 -32.15 17.16
C SER A 91 4.14 -31.54 17.65
N THR A 92 4.44 -30.31 17.21
CA THR A 92 5.66 -29.56 17.56
C THR A 92 5.34 -28.07 17.71
N ALA A 93 6.19 -27.31 18.41
CA ALA A 93 6.19 -25.85 18.35
C ALA A 93 7.03 -25.39 17.14
N ASP A 94 6.48 -24.55 16.26
CA ASP A 94 7.13 -24.09 15.02
C ASP A 94 7.40 -22.58 15.07
N ASN A 95 8.63 -22.16 14.83
CA ASN A 95 9.06 -20.76 14.91
C ASN A 95 9.16 -20.05 13.56
N ALA A 96 8.73 -20.68 12.46
CA ALA A 96 8.91 -20.12 11.14
C ALA A 96 7.80 -19.13 10.76
N VAL A 97 6.58 -19.36 11.26
CA VAL A 97 5.39 -18.60 10.87
C VAL A 97 4.47 -18.17 12.05
N PRO A 98 4.96 -17.92 13.28
CA PRO A 98 4.09 -17.55 14.41
C PRO A 98 3.33 -16.25 14.13
N LYS A 99 2.09 -16.14 14.59
CA LYS A 99 1.27 -14.92 14.62
C LYS A 99 1.34 -14.23 15.98
N GLU A 100 1.52 -14.98 17.06
CA GLU A 100 1.81 -14.47 18.40
C GLU A 100 3.13 -15.04 18.93
N GLY A 101 3.80 -14.25 19.77
CA GLY A 101 5.02 -14.68 20.48
C GLY A 101 6.10 -15.32 19.61
N THR A 102 6.55 -16.53 19.95
CA THR A 102 7.73 -17.17 19.32
C THR A 102 7.37 -18.39 18.48
N TYR A 103 6.32 -19.12 18.83
CA TYR A 103 5.96 -20.35 18.14
C TYR A 103 4.46 -20.42 17.83
N ALA A 104 4.12 -21.13 16.75
CA ALA A 104 2.78 -21.64 16.51
C ALA A 104 2.71 -23.15 16.80
N ALA A 105 1.53 -23.64 17.20
CA ALA A 105 1.29 -25.06 17.37
C ALA A 105 1.17 -25.73 15.99
N LYS A 106 2.08 -26.66 15.68
CA LYS A 106 2.13 -27.38 14.40
C LYS A 106 1.73 -28.83 14.59
N HIS A 107 0.87 -29.33 13.71
CA HIS A 107 0.28 -30.67 13.74
C HIS A 107 0.42 -31.32 12.37
N VAL A 108 1.26 -32.34 12.25
CA VAL A 108 1.48 -33.12 11.02
C VAL A 108 0.62 -34.38 11.08
N PHE A 109 -0.35 -34.50 10.18
CA PHE A 109 -1.20 -35.69 10.06
C PHE A 109 -0.50 -36.75 9.20
N GLY A 110 -0.32 -37.96 9.75
CA GLY A 110 0.18 -39.11 9.02
C GLY A 110 -0.92 -39.84 8.26
N ALA A 111 -0.57 -40.54 7.18
CA ALA A 111 -1.51 -41.20 6.27
C ALA A 111 -2.41 -42.29 6.90
N SER A 112 -2.09 -42.74 8.12
CA SER A 112 -2.89 -43.72 8.87
C SER A 112 -3.84 -43.07 9.89
N PHE A 113 -3.74 -41.75 10.10
CA PHE A 113 -4.73 -41.03 10.88
C PHE A 113 -5.99 -40.85 10.03
N THR A 114 -7.17 -40.92 10.65
CA THR A 114 -8.45 -40.72 9.96
C THR A 114 -9.27 -39.69 10.72
N THR A 115 -10.06 -40.11 11.70
CA THR A 115 -10.92 -39.23 12.52
C THR A 115 -10.56 -39.33 14.00
N GLY A 116 -10.99 -38.35 14.78
CA GLY A 116 -10.86 -38.36 16.24
C GLY A 116 -9.94 -37.27 16.76
N LEU A 117 -9.51 -37.43 18.02
CA LEU A 117 -8.56 -36.53 18.67
C LEU A 117 -7.22 -36.59 17.95
N ALA A 118 -6.79 -35.48 17.35
CA ALA A 118 -5.49 -35.38 16.67
C ALA A 118 -4.39 -34.98 17.65
N SER A 119 -4.66 -33.97 18.47
CA SER A 119 -3.73 -33.47 19.50
C SER A 119 -4.45 -32.58 20.50
N TYR A 120 -3.87 -32.39 21.69
CA TYR A 120 -4.43 -31.51 22.72
C TYR A 120 -3.36 -30.79 23.53
N LYS A 121 -3.79 -29.71 24.19
CA LYS A 121 -2.99 -28.93 25.12
C LYS A 121 -3.74 -28.76 26.43
N ALA A 122 -3.19 -29.30 27.52
CA ALA A 122 -3.67 -29.03 28.87
C ALA A 122 -3.40 -27.56 29.24
N LEU A 123 -4.40 -26.90 29.83
CA LEU A 123 -4.31 -25.50 30.29
C LEU A 123 -3.61 -25.38 31.66
N GLY A 124 -3.37 -26.50 32.35
CA GLY A 124 -2.70 -26.55 33.66
C GLY A 124 -3.65 -26.36 34.85
N SER A 125 -4.82 -25.76 34.64
CA SER A 125 -5.88 -25.61 35.63
C SER A 125 -7.27 -25.54 34.97
N SER A 126 -8.31 -25.82 35.77
CA SER A 126 -9.70 -25.54 35.37
C SER A 126 -9.90 -24.03 35.21
N THR A 127 -10.34 -23.62 34.02
CA THR A 127 -10.55 -22.22 33.63
C THR A 127 -12.01 -22.00 33.26
N ASP A 128 -12.57 -20.87 33.71
CA ASP A 128 -13.95 -20.49 33.44
C ASP A 128 -14.01 -19.52 32.25
N PHE A 129 -14.64 -19.96 31.16
CA PHE A 129 -14.89 -19.14 29.98
C PHE A 129 -16.37 -18.78 29.79
N SER A 130 -17.24 -19.01 30.78
CA SER A 130 -18.68 -18.80 30.65
C SER A 130 -19.13 -17.34 30.45
N ALA A 131 -18.22 -16.38 30.62
CA ALA A 131 -18.42 -14.99 30.25
C ALA A 131 -18.28 -14.71 28.73
N TYR A 132 -17.84 -15.69 27.96
CA TYR A 132 -17.53 -15.59 26.53
C TYR A 132 -18.47 -16.49 25.72
N GLN A 133 -18.66 -16.15 24.44
CA GLN A 133 -19.54 -16.90 23.51
C GLN A 133 -18.86 -17.18 22.16
N GLN A 134 -17.73 -16.54 21.91
CA GLN A 134 -16.98 -16.64 20.67
C GLN A 134 -15.58 -17.20 20.93
N VAL A 135 -15.01 -17.91 19.95
CA VAL A 135 -13.60 -18.30 19.94
C VAL A 135 -12.95 -17.78 18.66
N SER A 136 -11.81 -17.10 18.80
CA SER A 136 -11.03 -16.57 17.68
C SER A 136 -9.61 -17.14 17.68
N PHE A 137 -9.09 -17.47 16.50
CA PHE A 137 -7.74 -18.03 16.34
C PHE A 137 -7.27 -17.90 14.89
N TRP A 138 -5.97 -18.13 14.68
CA TRP A 138 -5.40 -18.30 13.35
C TRP A 138 -5.25 -19.78 13.00
N VAL A 139 -5.53 -20.13 11.75
CA VAL A 139 -5.26 -21.47 11.21
C VAL A 139 -4.55 -21.39 9.87
N ARG A 140 -3.60 -22.29 9.63
CA ARG A 140 -2.88 -22.44 8.34
C ARG A 140 -2.73 -23.92 8.03
N SER A 141 -2.79 -24.29 6.75
CA SER A 141 -2.59 -25.66 6.32
C SER A 141 -1.67 -25.75 5.09
N THR A 142 -0.91 -26.83 4.96
CA THR A 142 -0.10 -27.12 3.76
C THR A 142 -0.93 -27.64 2.59
N SER A 143 -2.16 -28.07 2.85
CA SER A 143 -3.11 -28.59 1.86
C SER A 143 -4.49 -28.01 2.11
N ALA A 144 -5.32 -27.90 1.07
CA ALA A 144 -6.68 -27.44 1.26
C ALA A 144 -7.45 -28.41 2.17
N VAL A 145 -8.21 -27.88 3.12
CA VAL A 145 -9.03 -28.65 4.06
C VAL A 145 -10.50 -28.29 3.82
N ALA A 146 -11.36 -29.27 3.64
CA ALA A 146 -12.78 -29.04 3.44
C ALA A 146 -13.46 -28.50 4.72
N ALA A 147 -14.59 -27.83 4.56
CA ALA A 147 -15.39 -27.41 5.70
C ALA A 147 -15.81 -28.62 6.54
N SER A 148 -15.92 -28.42 7.86
CA SER A 148 -16.35 -29.46 8.81
C SER A 148 -15.42 -30.68 8.90
N THR A 149 -14.20 -30.62 8.34
CA THR A 149 -13.20 -31.68 8.51
C THR A 149 -12.51 -31.59 9.87
N LEU A 150 -12.23 -30.39 10.35
CA LEU A 150 -11.53 -30.16 11.61
C LEU A 150 -12.37 -29.30 12.56
N SER A 151 -12.19 -29.52 13.87
CA SER A 151 -12.71 -28.66 14.93
C SER A 151 -11.66 -28.41 16.00
N LEU A 152 -11.73 -27.23 16.61
CA LEU A 152 -11.19 -27.03 17.95
C LEU A 152 -12.23 -27.45 18.97
N ARG A 153 -11.80 -28.05 20.08
CA ARG A 153 -12.68 -28.49 21.15
C ARG A 153 -12.15 -28.02 22.49
N LEU A 154 -13.00 -27.40 23.29
CA LEU A 154 -12.71 -27.11 24.70
C LEU A 154 -13.21 -28.28 25.53
N CYS A 155 -12.35 -28.82 26.39
CA CYS A 155 -12.63 -30.06 27.11
C CYS A 155 -12.52 -29.87 28.62
N SER A 156 -13.36 -30.58 29.38
CA SER A 156 -13.41 -30.50 30.84
C SER A 156 -12.34 -31.34 31.55
N ASP A 157 -11.55 -32.12 30.81
CA ASP A 157 -10.39 -32.85 31.30
C ASP A 157 -9.08 -32.35 30.67
N VAL A 158 -7.95 -32.79 31.21
CA VAL A 158 -6.61 -32.38 30.76
C VAL A 158 -6.11 -33.13 29.51
N ALA A 159 -6.81 -34.19 29.07
CA ALA A 159 -6.41 -35.07 27.98
C ALA A 159 -7.17 -34.80 26.66
N GLY A 160 -8.02 -33.77 26.61
CA GLY A 160 -8.75 -33.39 25.41
C GLY A 160 -9.89 -34.35 25.02
N VAL A 161 -10.38 -35.19 25.94
CA VAL A 161 -11.33 -36.28 25.61
C VAL A 161 -12.80 -35.87 25.77
N THR A 162 -13.13 -35.18 26.85
CA THR A 162 -14.49 -34.83 27.28
C THR A 162 -14.85 -33.44 26.77
N THR A 163 -15.32 -33.38 25.54
CA THR A 163 -15.73 -32.14 24.88
C THR A 163 -16.87 -31.45 25.63
N VAL A 164 -16.69 -30.15 25.87
CA VAL A 164 -17.72 -29.23 26.38
C VAL A 164 -18.21 -28.34 25.24
N ASP A 165 -17.28 -27.71 24.53
CA ASP A 165 -17.57 -26.84 23.40
C ASP A 165 -16.92 -27.40 22.13
N THR A 166 -17.66 -27.37 21.02
CA THR A 166 -17.14 -27.74 19.68
C THR A 166 -17.13 -26.51 18.79
N ILE A 167 -15.93 -26.14 18.34
CA ILE A 167 -15.64 -24.96 17.53
C ILE A 167 -15.28 -25.44 16.13
N PRO A 168 -16.22 -25.46 15.18
CA PRO A 168 -15.93 -25.91 13.82
C PRO A 168 -14.88 -25.02 13.15
N ILE A 169 -13.87 -25.62 12.54
CA ILE A 169 -12.95 -24.89 11.66
C ILE A 169 -13.61 -24.83 10.28
N PRO A 170 -13.79 -23.62 9.67
CA PRO A 170 -14.33 -23.49 8.33
C PRO A 170 -13.38 -24.13 7.29
N ALA A 171 -13.80 -24.18 6.04
CA ALA A 171 -12.90 -24.61 4.96
C ALA A 171 -11.61 -23.78 4.99
N ILE A 172 -10.48 -24.42 4.67
CA ILE A 172 -9.17 -23.79 4.50
C ILE A 172 -8.78 -23.99 3.03
N PRO A 173 -9.28 -23.15 2.10
CA PRO A 173 -9.04 -23.34 0.67
C PRO A 173 -7.65 -22.87 0.24
N ALA A 174 -7.04 -21.95 0.98
CA ALA A 174 -5.72 -21.41 0.72
C ALA A 174 -4.63 -22.28 1.37
N THR A 175 -3.63 -22.69 0.60
CA THR A 175 -2.47 -23.44 1.12
C THR A 175 -1.35 -22.49 1.50
N TYR A 176 -0.64 -22.80 2.58
CA TYR A 176 0.46 -21.99 3.11
C TYR A 176 0.07 -20.53 3.38
N GLN A 177 -1.19 -20.29 3.74
CA GLN A 177 -1.68 -18.98 4.17
C GLN A 177 -2.42 -19.10 5.50
N TRP A 178 -2.20 -18.14 6.37
CA TRP A 178 -2.95 -17.93 7.60
C TRP A 178 -4.34 -17.40 7.26
N GLN A 179 -5.33 -18.02 7.90
CA GLN A 179 -6.73 -17.64 7.86
C GLN A 179 -7.15 -17.29 9.27
N VAL A 180 -7.70 -16.08 9.44
CA VAL A 180 -8.33 -15.71 10.71
C VAL A 180 -9.67 -16.40 10.80
N VAL A 181 -9.97 -16.97 11.96
CA VAL A 181 -11.24 -17.64 12.24
C VAL A 181 -11.83 -17.02 13.49
N THR A 182 -13.12 -16.72 13.44
CA THR A 182 -13.94 -16.38 14.59
C THR A 182 -15.24 -17.16 14.47
N VAL A 183 -15.55 -17.95 15.49
CA VAL A 183 -16.80 -18.71 15.56
C VAL A 183 -17.59 -18.21 16.74
N ASP A 184 -18.85 -17.82 16.50
CA ASP A 184 -19.83 -17.55 17.55
C ASP A 184 -20.67 -18.81 17.78
N LEU A 185 -20.68 -19.31 19.02
CA LEU A 185 -21.47 -20.49 19.39
C LEU A 185 -22.88 -20.12 19.85
N ALA A 186 -23.23 -18.82 19.86
CA ALA A 186 -24.53 -18.28 20.30
C ALA A 186 -24.94 -18.70 21.73
N GLY A 187 -23.96 -19.09 22.54
CA GLY A 187 -24.12 -19.58 23.90
C GLY A 187 -22.83 -19.42 24.69
N ALA A 188 -22.95 -19.41 26.02
CA ALA A 188 -21.79 -19.32 26.91
C ALA A 188 -20.86 -20.54 26.73
N LEU A 189 -19.55 -20.29 26.67
CA LEU A 189 -18.53 -21.35 26.70
C LEU A 189 -18.50 -22.05 28.07
N GLY A 190 -17.82 -23.19 28.16
CA GLY A 190 -17.68 -23.95 29.39
C GLY A 190 -16.99 -23.19 30.54
N ASN A 191 -17.40 -23.50 31.78
CA ASN A 191 -16.88 -22.89 33.00
C ASN A 191 -15.81 -23.72 33.75
N ALA A 192 -15.49 -24.91 33.24
CA ALA A 192 -14.54 -25.83 33.85
C ALA A 192 -13.62 -26.47 32.79
N ILE A 193 -13.10 -25.64 31.88
CA ILE A 193 -12.25 -26.09 30.78
C ILE A 193 -10.83 -26.34 31.27
N GLN A 194 -10.27 -27.50 30.93
CA GLN A 194 -8.95 -27.95 31.35
C GLN A 194 -8.00 -28.24 30.18
N SER A 195 -8.52 -28.34 28.95
CA SER A 195 -7.70 -28.45 27.74
C SER A 195 -8.40 -27.87 26.50
N VAL A 196 -7.59 -27.56 25.49
CA VAL A 196 -8.01 -27.32 24.11
C VAL A 196 -7.48 -28.45 23.23
N ALA A 197 -8.28 -28.93 22.28
CA ALA A 197 -7.97 -30.06 21.42
C ALA A 197 -8.24 -29.74 19.94
N LEU A 198 -7.41 -30.29 19.05
CA LEU A 198 -7.63 -30.33 17.62
C LEU A 198 -8.23 -31.70 17.31
N TYR A 199 -9.40 -31.69 16.69
CA TYR A 199 -10.15 -32.87 16.32
C TYR A 199 -10.32 -32.94 14.81
N ALA A 200 -10.29 -34.16 14.29
CA ALA A 200 -10.71 -34.47 12.93
C ALA A 200 -12.10 -35.10 12.97
N ASP A 201 -13.10 -34.34 12.54
CA ASP A 201 -14.48 -34.80 12.43
C ASP A 201 -14.69 -35.64 11.15
N LEU A 202 -13.88 -35.38 10.12
CA LEU A 202 -13.71 -36.19 8.91
C LEU A 202 -12.22 -36.43 8.67
N ASP A 203 -11.88 -37.41 7.84
CA ASP A 203 -10.50 -37.69 7.46
C ASP A 203 -9.86 -36.46 6.78
N PRO A 204 -8.83 -35.84 7.40
CA PRO A 204 -8.17 -34.67 6.83
C PRO A 204 -7.17 -35.04 5.75
N GLY A 205 -6.84 -36.33 5.58
CA GLY A 205 -5.70 -36.79 4.81
C GLY A 205 -4.38 -36.51 5.55
N THR A 206 -3.39 -35.97 4.83
CA THR A 206 -2.05 -35.69 5.39
C THR A 206 -1.63 -34.21 5.38
N PRO A 207 -2.49 -33.25 5.76
CA PRO A 207 -2.06 -31.87 5.89
C PRO A 207 -1.11 -31.70 7.07
N THR A 208 -0.28 -30.67 7.02
CA THR A 208 0.28 -30.07 8.24
C THR A 208 -0.54 -28.83 8.56
N VAL A 209 -1.13 -28.81 9.75
CA VAL A 209 -1.97 -27.73 10.25
C VAL A 209 -1.20 -26.94 11.31
N TYR A 210 -1.32 -25.63 11.27
CA TYR A 210 -0.78 -24.70 12.26
C TYR A 210 -1.92 -23.94 12.91
N ILE A 211 -1.85 -23.75 14.22
CA ILE A 211 -2.84 -23.00 15.00
C ILE A 211 -2.09 -22.03 15.91
N ASP A 212 -2.59 -20.81 16.02
CA ASP A 212 -1.99 -19.80 16.87
C ASP A 212 -3.03 -18.80 17.43
N ASN A 213 -2.68 -18.17 18.56
CA ASN A 213 -3.44 -17.15 19.27
C ASN A 213 -4.92 -17.47 19.49
N ILE A 214 -5.21 -18.59 20.16
CA ILE A 214 -6.56 -19.04 20.50
C ILE A 214 -7.07 -18.23 21.69
N ILE A 215 -8.15 -17.47 21.48
CA ILE A 215 -8.75 -16.59 22.49
C ILE A 215 -10.27 -16.80 22.58
N ALA A 216 -10.79 -16.66 23.80
CA ALA A 216 -12.21 -16.55 24.09
C ALA A 216 -12.65 -15.08 24.02
N CYS A 217 -13.74 -14.83 23.32
CA CYS A 217 -14.28 -13.50 23.01
C CYS A 217 -15.75 -13.40 23.44
N LYS A 218 -16.19 -12.19 23.81
CA LYS A 218 -17.55 -11.93 24.29
C LYS A 218 -18.58 -12.17 23.17
N ALA A 219 -19.87 -12.11 23.49
CA ALA A 219 -20.94 -12.23 22.49
C ALA A 219 -20.76 -11.20 21.36
N SER A 220 -21.06 -11.60 20.12
CA SER A 220 -20.94 -10.71 18.94
C SER A 220 -21.78 -9.44 19.06
N SER A 221 -22.89 -9.50 19.80
CA SER A 221 -23.76 -8.38 20.13
C SER A 221 -23.22 -7.41 21.20
N SER A 222 -22.10 -7.72 21.86
CA SER A 222 -21.48 -6.85 22.87
C SER A 222 -20.57 -5.80 22.21
N ASP A 223 -20.66 -4.55 22.67
CA ASP A 223 -19.84 -3.44 22.16
C ASP A 223 -18.33 -3.69 22.33
N ASP A 224 -17.95 -4.44 23.34
CA ASP A 224 -16.57 -4.77 23.70
C ASP A 224 -16.14 -6.19 23.27
N SER A 225 -16.88 -6.84 22.36
CA SER A 225 -16.46 -8.13 21.77
C SER A 225 -15.35 -7.94 20.74
N LEU A 226 -14.13 -7.81 21.22
CA LEU A 226 -12.94 -7.76 20.38
C LEU A 226 -12.54 -9.17 19.94
N THR A 227 -12.36 -9.38 18.63
CA THR A 227 -11.92 -10.66 18.04
C THR A 227 -10.74 -10.44 17.11
N LEU A 228 -10.04 -11.49 16.69
CA LEU A 228 -8.98 -11.33 15.68
C LEU A 228 -9.55 -10.93 14.31
N SER A 229 -10.83 -11.22 14.05
CA SER A 229 -11.50 -10.85 12.81
C SER A 229 -11.93 -9.38 12.77
N SER A 230 -11.91 -8.68 13.90
CA SER A 230 -12.26 -7.26 14.01
C SER A 230 -11.15 -6.37 13.42
N LEU A 231 -11.52 -5.14 13.04
CA LEU A 231 -10.58 -4.03 12.82
C LEU A 231 -10.64 -3.08 14.01
N ILE A 232 -9.52 -2.43 14.36
CA ILE A 232 -9.47 -1.40 15.41
C ILE A 232 -8.94 -0.07 14.91
N SER A 233 -9.37 1.02 15.54
CA SER A 233 -8.94 2.38 15.22
C SER A 233 -9.22 3.35 16.37
N LYS A 234 -8.65 4.55 16.29
CA LYS A 234 -9.12 5.72 17.05
C LYS A 234 -10.29 6.43 16.34
N ASN A 235 -10.65 6.01 15.13
CA ASN A 235 -11.75 6.54 14.34
C ASN A 235 -13.11 6.08 14.87
N SER A 236 -14.01 7.02 15.12
CA SER A 236 -15.40 6.76 15.51
C SER A 236 -16.42 6.99 14.38
N ALA A 237 -15.98 7.49 13.22
CA ALA A 237 -16.87 7.83 12.12
C ALA A 237 -17.37 6.59 11.37
N ALA A 238 -18.69 6.53 11.14
CA ALA A 238 -19.33 5.53 10.29
C ALA A 238 -18.83 5.59 8.84
N GLN A 239 -18.51 6.79 8.37
CA GLN A 239 -18.00 7.07 7.03
C GLN A 239 -16.84 8.06 7.08
N GLY A 240 -15.76 7.78 6.35
CA GLY A 240 -14.57 8.61 6.28
C GLY A 240 -13.78 8.67 7.59
N GLY A 241 -13.25 9.84 7.89
CA GLY A 241 -12.27 10.06 8.96
C GLY A 241 -10.83 10.05 8.45
N THR A 242 -9.93 10.60 9.27
CA THR A 242 -8.51 10.75 8.93
C THR A 242 -7.63 9.63 9.49
N GLU A 243 -8.17 8.82 10.39
CA GLU A 243 -7.46 7.74 11.06
C GLU A 243 -7.76 6.40 10.38
N GLY A 244 -6.74 5.57 10.24
CA GLY A 244 -6.85 4.28 9.54
C GLY A 244 -7.56 3.21 10.37
N TRP A 245 -8.11 2.22 9.69
CA TRP A 245 -8.52 0.95 10.31
C TRP A 245 -7.36 -0.05 10.24
N TYR A 246 -7.15 -0.79 11.33
CA TYR A 246 -6.03 -1.72 11.46
C TYR A 246 -6.54 -3.13 11.78
N GLY A 247 -6.14 -4.10 10.98
CA GLY A 247 -6.33 -5.52 11.27
C GLY A 247 -5.51 -5.94 12.48
N ILE A 248 -6.08 -6.84 13.28
CA ILE A 248 -5.44 -7.40 14.46
C ILE A 248 -4.63 -8.63 14.07
N GLN A 249 -3.36 -8.65 14.45
CA GLN A 249 -2.46 -9.79 14.31
C GLN A 249 -2.64 -10.77 15.47
N SER A 250 -2.62 -10.27 16.70
CA SER A 250 -2.79 -11.07 17.90
C SER A 250 -3.33 -10.26 19.08
N ILE A 251 -3.92 -10.97 20.05
CA ILE A 251 -4.34 -10.42 21.34
C ILE A 251 -3.80 -11.31 22.46
N ASN A 252 -3.09 -10.72 23.41
CA ASN A 252 -2.56 -11.39 24.58
C ASN A 252 -2.76 -10.52 25.82
N GLY A 253 -3.84 -10.80 26.56
CA GLY A 253 -4.28 -9.96 27.67
C GLY A 253 -4.61 -8.53 27.22
N THR A 254 -3.81 -7.55 27.64
CA THR A 254 -3.96 -6.13 27.25
C THR A 254 -3.15 -5.75 26.03
N THR A 255 -2.35 -6.65 25.47
CA THR A 255 -1.49 -6.37 24.32
C THR A 255 -2.22 -6.77 23.05
N VAL A 256 -2.36 -5.81 22.12
CA VAL A 256 -2.83 -6.07 20.75
C VAL A 256 -1.69 -5.78 19.79
N LEU A 257 -1.36 -6.74 18.93
CA LEU A 257 -0.44 -6.51 17.82
C LEU A 257 -1.25 -6.18 16.55
N LEU A 258 -0.81 -5.15 15.83
CA LEU A 258 -1.40 -4.74 14.55
C LEU A 258 -0.76 -5.50 13.40
N ASP A 259 -1.60 -5.98 12.49
CA ASP A 259 -1.17 -6.78 11.35
C ASP A 259 -0.76 -5.91 10.16
N ASN A 260 -0.03 -6.49 9.21
CA ASN A 260 0.22 -5.90 7.88
C ASN A 260 -0.42 -6.73 6.75
N ASN A 261 -0.60 -8.02 6.96
CA ASN A 261 -1.41 -8.93 6.15
C ASN A 261 -1.48 -10.24 6.94
N THR A 262 -2.29 -11.18 6.50
CA THR A 262 -2.46 -12.44 7.24
C THR A 262 -1.15 -13.21 7.42
N GLU A 263 -0.17 -13.03 6.51
CA GLU A 263 1.15 -13.66 6.55
C GLU A 263 2.20 -12.94 7.40
N THR A 264 1.87 -11.82 8.05
CA THR A 264 2.85 -11.11 8.88
C THR A 264 3.14 -11.91 10.15
N TYR A 265 4.42 -12.20 10.39
CA TYR A 265 4.88 -12.97 11.54
C TYR A 265 4.91 -12.12 12.82
N ALA A 266 4.86 -12.78 13.98
CA ALA A 266 4.86 -12.15 15.30
C ALA A 266 6.06 -11.21 15.53
N SER A 267 7.21 -11.47 14.92
CA SER A 267 8.41 -10.64 15.00
C SER A 267 8.51 -9.55 13.92
N ALA A 268 7.61 -9.56 12.93
CA ALA A 268 7.53 -8.61 11.83
C ALA A 268 6.41 -7.58 12.04
N GLY A 269 6.15 -6.78 11.01
CA GLY A 269 5.10 -5.75 10.99
C GLY A 269 5.63 -4.33 11.21
N ARG A 270 4.91 -3.36 10.65
CA ARG A 270 5.17 -1.91 10.73
C ARG A 270 4.30 -1.21 11.76
N GLY A 271 3.10 -1.73 12.00
CA GLY A 271 2.22 -1.22 13.05
C GLY A 271 1.50 0.07 12.70
N TYR A 272 1.49 0.99 13.64
CA TYR A 272 0.85 2.29 13.56
C TYR A 272 1.89 3.41 13.47
N SER A 273 1.53 4.47 12.76
CA SER A 273 2.30 5.71 12.67
C SER A 273 1.35 6.90 12.73
N GLY A 274 1.61 7.84 13.62
CA GLY A 274 0.73 8.97 13.89
C GLY A 274 0.96 9.52 15.30
N THR A 275 0.01 10.27 15.83
CA THR A 275 0.13 10.81 17.20
C THR A 275 0.19 9.69 18.24
N THR A 276 1.19 9.74 19.13
CA THR A 276 1.24 8.92 20.35
C THR A 276 0.25 9.47 21.37
N GLU A 277 -0.73 8.65 21.77
CA GLU A 277 -1.78 9.06 22.70
C GLU A 277 -2.48 7.86 23.37
N THR A 278 -3.12 8.11 24.52
CA THR A 278 -4.06 7.17 25.14
C THR A 278 -5.47 7.71 24.92
N VAL A 279 -6.28 6.98 24.14
CA VAL A 279 -7.57 7.49 23.65
C VAL A 279 -8.60 6.37 23.56
N ALA A 280 -9.88 6.74 23.53
CA ALA A 280 -10.97 5.82 23.25
C ALA A 280 -10.69 5.06 21.95
N THR A 281 -10.82 3.75 22.00
CA THR A 281 -10.55 2.88 20.85
C THR A 281 -11.85 2.20 20.42
N TYR A 282 -12.03 2.13 19.11
CA TYR A 282 -13.22 1.62 18.46
C TYR A 282 -12.87 0.36 17.70
N LYS A 283 -13.84 -0.56 17.62
CA LYS A 283 -13.79 -1.67 16.68
C LYS A 283 -14.74 -1.43 15.51
N ARG A 284 -14.45 -2.08 14.38
CA ARG A 284 -15.35 -2.22 13.24
C ARG A 284 -15.41 -3.68 12.84
N GLU A 285 -16.62 -4.19 12.70
CA GLU A 285 -16.88 -5.49 12.08
C GLU A 285 -17.08 -5.33 10.58
N THR A 286 -16.70 -6.36 9.83
CA THR A 286 -16.65 -6.32 8.36
C THR A 286 -17.50 -7.45 7.76
N ILE A 287 -17.91 -7.27 6.51
CA ILE A 287 -18.62 -8.28 5.74
C ILE A 287 -17.61 -9.35 5.33
N LYS A 288 -17.77 -10.56 5.87
CA LYS A 288 -16.92 -11.69 5.54
C LYS A 288 -17.29 -12.21 4.15
N THR A 289 -16.33 -12.19 3.24
CA THR A 289 -16.49 -12.73 1.89
C THR A 289 -16.18 -14.23 1.86
N ALA A 290 -16.55 -14.90 0.77
CA ALA A 290 -16.25 -16.31 0.58
C ALA A 290 -14.74 -16.57 0.74
N LEU A 291 -14.40 -17.62 1.49
CA LEU A 291 -13.02 -18.08 1.62
C LEU A 291 -12.57 -18.68 0.30
N LEU A 292 -11.58 -18.05 -0.33
CA LEU A 292 -11.04 -18.44 -1.63
C LEU A 292 -9.51 -18.46 -1.57
N GLY A 293 -8.88 -19.21 -2.47
CA GLY A 293 -7.42 -19.27 -2.57
C GLY A 293 -6.82 -17.99 -3.18
N LYS A 294 -5.47 -17.94 -3.20
CA LYS A 294 -4.75 -16.87 -3.90
C LYS A 294 -5.16 -16.78 -5.38
N TRP A 295 -5.29 -15.57 -5.92
CA TRP A 295 -5.63 -15.27 -7.33
C TRP A 295 -7.08 -15.50 -7.76
N TYR A 296 -7.90 -16.08 -6.89
CA TYR A 296 -9.35 -16.17 -7.15
C TYR A 296 -10.00 -14.79 -7.02
N VAL A 297 -11.21 -14.66 -7.55
CA VAL A 297 -11.95 -13.39 -7.54
C VAL A 297 -13.07 -13.50 -6.53
N SER A 298 -13.10 -12.61 -5.54
CA SER A 298 -14.23 -12.52 -4.60
C SER A 298 -15.42 -11.81 -5.25
N GLN A 299 -15.14 -10.65 -5.87
CA GLN A 299 -16.15 -9.81 -6.50
C GLN A 299 -15.65 -9.34 -7.86
N LYS A 300 -16.47 -9.47 -8.91
CA LYS A 300 -16.12 -9.08 -10.27
C LYS A 300 -17.18 -8.15 -10.85
N VAL A 301 -16.77 -7.00 -11.37
CA VAL A 301 -17.62 -6.16 -12.25
C VAL A 301 -17.75 -6.85 -13.61
N GLN A 302 -18.98 -6.96 -14.11
CA GLN A 302 -19.30 -7.82 -15.26
C GLN A 302 -19.69 -7.03 -16.52
N ASP A 303 -19.75 -5.71 -16.48
CA ASP A 303 -20.13 -4.89 -17.64
C ASP A 303 -19.51 -3.49 -17.58
N SER A 304 -19.45 -2.87 -18.76
CA SER A 304 -18.88 -1.56 -19.00
C SER A 304 -19.96 -0.49 -19.07
N GLY A 305 -19.64 0.70 -18.58
CA GLY A 305 -20.41 1.90 -18.89
C GLY A 305 -20.10 2.44 -20.29
N THR A 306 -20.59 3.64 -20.56
CA THR A 306 -20.22 4.41 -21.75
C THR A 306 -19.86 5.84 -21.39
N LEU A 307 -19.28 6.59 -22.32
CA LEU A 307 -18.96 8.00 -22.10
C LEU A 307 -20.21 8.78 -21.65
N GLY A 308 -20.14 9.36 -20.44
CA GLY A 308 -21.23 10.10 -19.83
C GLY A 308 -22.29 9.26 -19.12
N ASN A 309 -22.20 7.92 -19.17
CA ASN A 309 -23.10 6.99 -18.50
C ASN A 309 -22.29 5.86 -17.86
N ASN A 310 -21.64 6.15 -16.74
CA ASN A 310 -20.92 5.14 -15.97
C ASN A 310 -21.89 4.09 -15.40
N ILE A 311 -21.41 2.87 -15.18
CA ILE A 311 -22.07 1.96 -14.23
C ILE A 311 -21.46 2.22 -12.86
N GLU A 312 -22.30 2.46 -11.87
CA GLU A 312 -21.86 2.86 -10.53
C GLU A 312 -22.07 1.77 -9.49
N PHE A 313 -21.03 1.42 -8.73
CA PHE A 313 -21.11 0.53 -7.57
C PHE A 313 -20.77 1.31 -6.31
N GLN A 314 -21.78 1.58 -5.50
CA GLN A 314 -21.69 2.51 -4.39
C GLN A 314 -21.93 1.82 -3.05
N GLY A 315 -20.93 1.79 -2.18
CA GLY A 315 -21.01 1.22 -0.83
C GLY A 315 -21.64 2.16 0.18
N GLY A 316 -21.94 1.64 1.37
CA GLY A 316 -22.24 2.46 2.53
C GLY A 316 -23.71 2.84 2.71
N TYR A 317 -24.65 2.13 2.10
CA TYR A 317 -26.07 2.43 2.25
C TYR A 317 -26.71 1.75 3.46
N ASN A 318 -27.47 2.51 4.24
CA ASN A 318 -28.32 1.98 5.29
C ASN A 318 -29.60 1.38 4.68
N THR A 319 -29.88 0.12 4.96
CA THR A 319 -31.00 -0.61 4.34
C THR A 319 -32.37 -0.18 4.88
N ALA A 320 -32.41 0.51 6.03
CA ALA A 320 -33.65 0.97 6.65
C ALA A 320 -34.23 2.24 6.00
N ASP A 321 -33.36 3.16 5.55
CA ASP A 321 -33.75 4.47 5.03
C ASP A 321 -33.12 4.82 3.66
N SER A 322 -32.21 3.99 3.16
CA SER A 322 -31.49 4.17 1.88
C SER A 322 -30.58 5.39 1.81
N GLU A 323 -30.15 5.93 2.95
CA GLU A 323 -29.12 6.97 3.01
C GLU A 323 -27.71 6.37 2.89
N GLN A 324 -26.80 7.06 2.20
CA GLN A 324 -25.39 6.66 2.07
C GLN A 324 -24.56 7.20 3.26
N ASP A 325 -24.88 6.71 4.46
CA ASP A 325 -24.38 7.23 5.75
C ASP A 325 -23.20 6.44 6.34
N GLY A 326 -22.72 5.40 5.64
CA GLY A 326 -21.66 4.51 6.11
C GLY A 326 -20.65 4.13 5.05
N GLU A 327 -20.00 2.99 5.25
CA GLU A 327 -19.03 2.38 4.35
C GLU A 327 -19.26 0.87 4.26
N THR A 328 -18.89 0.26 3.14
CA THR A 328 -18.94 -1.20 2.98
C THR A 328 -17.52 -1.76 3.08
N PHE A 329 -17.20 -2.41 4.19
CA PHE A 329 -15.92 -3.12 4.38
C PHE A 329 -16.05 -4.61 4.10
N PHE A 330 -15.33 -5.09 3.10
CA PHE A 330 -15.18 -6.50 2.81
C PHE A 330 -13.89 -7.07 3.39
N ASP A 331 -13.99 -8.29 3.92
CA ASP A 331 -12.88 -9.02 4.50
C ASP A 331 -12.78 -10.42 3.89
N SER A 332 -11.63 -10.75 3.31
CA SER A 332 -11.38 -12.08 2.73
C SER A 332 -10.70 -13.06 3.69
N GLN A 333 -10.34 -12.63 4.90
CA GLN A 333 -9.90 -13.44 6.05
C GLN A 333 -8.56 -14.17 5.88
N ASN A 334 -8.07 -14.40 4.66
CA ASN A 334 -6.91 -15.25 4.39
C ASN A 334 -5.87 -14.67 3.39
N CYS A 335 -6.05 -13.41 2.95
CA CYS A 335 -5.20 -12.77 1.92
C CYS A 335 -5.12 -13.57 0.60
N GLY A 336 -6.20 -14.27 0.25
CA GLY A 336 -6.30 -15.09 -0.95
C GLY A 336 -6.80 -14.31 -2.17
N PRO A 337 -8.08 -13.96 -2.24
CA PRO A 337 -8.67 -13.46 -3.47
C PRO A 337 -8.37 -11.99 -3.76
N TYR A 338 -8.67 -11.56 -4.99
CA TYR A 338 -8.93 -10.16 -5.29
C TYR A 338 -10.25 -9.73 -4.63
N GLY A 339 -10.23 -8.64 -3.86
CA GLY A 339 -11.39 -8.09 -3.18
C GLY A 339 -12.45 -7.64 -4.18
N LEU A 340 -12.12 -6.64 -4.99
CA LEU A 340 -12.88 -6.24 -6.18
C LEU A 340 -12.01 -6.32 -7.43
N GLN A 341 -12.51 -6.96 -8.47
CA GLN A 341 -11.90 -7.01 -9.79
C GLN A 341 -12.73 -6.20 -10.79
N ILE A 342 -12.08 -5.23 -11.42
CA ILE A 342 -12.57 -4.52 -12.61
C ILE A 342 -11.64 -4.95 -13.75
N TYR A 343 -12.07 -5.86 -14.60
CA TYR A 343 -11.20 -6.54 -15.57
C TYR A 343 -11.76 -6.33 -16.97
N GLU A 344 -11.06 -5.53 -17.77
CA GLU A 344 -11.47 -5.19 -19.15
C GLU A 344 -12.83 -4.48 -19.24
N GLU A 345 -13.26 -3.85 -18.15
CA GLU A 345 -14.48 -3.04 -18.09
C GLU A 345 -14.16 -1.55 -18.02
N ASP A 346 -14.78 -0.75 -18.89
CA ASP A 346 -14.57 0.69 -18.99
C ASP A 346 -15.71 1.48 -18.35
N PHE A 347 -15.45 2.75 -18.00
CA PHE A 347 -16.47 3.67 -17.46
C PHE A 347 -17.21 3.12 -16.22
N VAL A 348 -16.49 2.43 -15.33
CA VAL A 348 -17.00 1.97 -14.04
C VAL A 348 -16.68 3.02 -12.97
N LEU A 349 -17.65 3.34 -12.11
CA LEU A 349 -17.43 4.18 -10.93
C LEU A 349 -17.62 3.37 -9.65
N THR A 350 -16.71 3.51 -8.70
CA THR A 350 -16.88 2.97 -7.35
C THR A 350 -16.64 4.00 -6.26
N ASN A 351 -17.42 3.92 -5.17
CA ASN A 351 -17.17 4.69 -3.95
C ASN A 351 -17.49 3.92 -2.67
N TYR A 352 -16.78 4.24 -1.58
CA TYR A 352 -17.01 3.67 -0.25
C TYR A 352 -16.99 2.13 -0.17
N LEU A 353 -16.29 1.48 -1.11
CA LEU A 353 -15.99 0.05 -1.11
C LEU A 353 -14.57 -0.16 -0.60
N ASN A 354 -14.48 -0.77 0.58
CA ASN A 354 -13.26 -0.93 1.35
C ASN A 354 -12.91 -2.41 1.50
N PHE A 355 -11.63 -2.73 1.57
CA PHE A 355 -11.14 -4.11 1.50
C PHE A 355 -10.03 -4.37 2.51
N THR A 356 -10.12 -5.53 3.16
CA THR A 356 -9.10 -6.00 4.09
C THR A 356 -8.82 -7.49 3.94
N ARG A 357 -7.56 -7.89 4.23
CA ARG A 357 -7.11 -9.29 4.19
C ARG A 357 -7.40 -9.96 2.84
N CYS A 358 -7.29 -9.20 1.74
CA CYS A 358 -7.33 -9.67 0.35
C CYS A 358 -5.91 -9.75 -0.21
N TYR A 359 -5.70 -10.53 -1.27
CA TYR A 359 -4.44 -10.45 -2.01
C TYR A 359 -4.29 -9.07 -2.68
N VAL A 360 -5.33 -8.61 -3.36
CA VAL A 360 -5.45 -7.23 -3.83
C VAL A 360 -6.77 -6.68 -3.34
N GLY A 361 -6.80 -5.51 -2.69
CA GLY A 361 -8.04 -4.87 -2.29
C GLY A 361 -8.90 -4.54 -3.51
N ILE A 362 -8.39 -3.67 -4.40
CA ILE A 362 -9.02 -3.36 -5.69
C ILE A 362 -8.04 -3.63 -6.83
N TYR A 363 -8.38 -4.57 -7.71
CA TYR A 363 -7.62 -4.91 -8.91
C TYR A 363 -8.30 -4.31 -10.14
N VAL A 364 -7.58 -3.42 -10.83
CA VAL A 364 -8.05 -2.74 -12.04
C VAL A 364 -7.11 -3.18 -13.16
N TYR A 365 -7.62 -3.96 -14.12
CA TYR A 365 -6.82 -4.53 -15.19
C TYR A 365 -7.37 -4.20 -16.58
N ASN A 366 -6.51 -3.59 -17.42
CA ASN A 366 -6.80 -3.31 -18.82
C ASN A 366 -8.07 -2.46 -19.03
N ASN A 367 -8.25 -1.42 -18.21
CA ASN A 367 -9.42 -0.55 -18.22
C ASN A 367 -9.10 0.87 -18.70
N HIS A 368 -10.15 1.58 -19.10
CA HIS A 368 -10.13 2.95 -19.56
C HIS A 368 -11.25 3.76 -18.88
N ASN A 369 -10.91 4.96 -18.41
CA ASN A 369 -11.87 5.97 -17.94
C ASN A 369 -12.74 5.52 -16.74
N CYS A 370 -12.22 4.64 -15.88
CA CYS A 370 -12.87 4.28 -14.63
C CYS A 370 -12.61 5.33 -13.53
N THR A 371 -13.47 5.38 -12.53
CA THR A 371 -13.37 6.26 -11.37
C THR A 371 -13.45 5.46 -10.07
N ILE A 372 -12.53 5.70 -9.14
CA ILE A 372 -12.53 5.09 -7.79
C ILE A 372 -12.42 6.23 -6.78
N SER A 373 -13.22 6.24 -5.72
CA SER A 373 -13.16 7.33 -4.75
C SER A 373 -13.56 6.90 -3.35
N ASN A 374 -13.10 7.66 -2.35
CA ASN A 374 -13.46 7.50 -0.95
C ASN A 374 -13.22 6.07 -0.45
N ILE A 375 -11.97 5.63 -0.61
CA ILE A 375 -11.53 4.29 -0.18
C ILE A 375 -10.62 4.36 1.05
N SER A 376 -10.74 3.32 1.88
CA SER A 376 -9.92 3.01 3.03
C SER A 376 -9.58 1.52 3.01
N ILE A 377 -8.32 1.18 2.75
CA ILE A 377 -7.87 -0.20 2.48
C ILE A 377 -6.72 -0.55 3.42
N CYS A 378 -6.74 -1.74 4.01
CA CYS A 378 -5.68 -2.19 4.92
C CYS A 378 -5.49 -3.71 4.94
N ASN A 379 -4.30 -4.16 5.33
CA ASN A 379 -3.99 -5.57 5.57
C ASN A 379 -4.02 -6.49 4.34
N ASN A 380 -3.70 -5.97 3.16
CA ASN A 380 -3.63 -6.71 1.89
C ASN A 380 -2.18 -6.91 1.43
N ASP A 381 -1.93 -7.80 0.45
CA ASP A 381 -0.63 -7.76 -0.24
C ASP A 381 -0.52 -6.46 -1.07
N TYR A 382 -1.56 -6.14 -1.85
CA TYR A 382 -1.65 -4.88 -2.58
C TYR A 382 -2.92 -4.17 -2.14
N GLY A 383 -2.80 -2.93 -1.65
CA GLY A 383 -4.00 -2.15 -1.33
C GLY A 383 -4.85 -1.92 -2.58
N MET A 384 -4.22 -1.42 -3.65
CA MET A 384 -4.84 -1.25 -4.95
C MET A 384 -3.83 -1.52 -6.05
N TYR A 385 -4.24 -2.17 -7.13
CA TYR A 385 -3.35 -2.56 -8.21
C TYR A 385 -3.95 -2.22 -9.59
N PRO A 386 -3.78 -0.98 -10.07
CA PRO A 386 -4.04 -0.61 -11.46
C PRO A 386 -2.93 -1.15 -12.37
N ARG A 387 -3.32 -1.94 -13.36
CA ARG A 387 -2.41 -2.64 -14.27
C ARG A 387 -2.88 -2.50 -15.71
N VAL A 388 -1.98 -2.05 -16.60
CA VAL A 388 -2.31 -1.78 -18.01
C VAL A 388 -3.52 -0.85 -18.13
N THR A 389 -3.67 0.08 -17.18
CA THR A 389 -4.85 0.94 -17.07
C THR A 389 -4.55 2.32 -17.62
N THR A 390 -5.51 2.95 -18.29
CA THR A 390 -5.36 4.34 -18.75
C THR A 390 -6.51 5.23 -18.30
N ASN A 391 -6.21 6.51 -18.09
CA ASN A 391 -7.19 7.53 -17.70
C ASN A 391 -8.00 7.16 -16.43
N LEU A 392 -7.41 6.39 -15.51
CA LEU A 392 -8.04 6.09 -14.22
C LEU A 392 -8.08 7.36 -13.37
N LEU A 393 -9.27 7.73 -12.92
CA LEU A 393 -9.44 8.80 -11.93
C LEU A 393 -9.62 8.19 -10.55
N ILE A 394 -8.71 8.51 -9.64
CA ILE A 394 -8.87 8.22 -8.22
C ILE A 394 -9.13 9.54 -7.50
N GLY A 395 -10.25 9.63 -6.79
CA GLY A 395 -10.59 10.77 -5.96
C GLY A 395 -9.74 10.81 -4.69
N THR A 396 -10.37 10.48 -3.56
CA THR A 396 -9.71 10.43 -2.26
C THR A 396 -9.40 8.99 -1.85
N ILE A 397 -8.15 8.74 -1.48
CA ILE A 397 -7.72 7.59 -0.68
C ILE A 397 -7.51 8.11 0.74
N ALA A 398 -8.42 7.78 1.66
CA ALA A 398 -8.29 8.20 3.06
C ALA A 398 -7.17 7.42 3.73
N ASN A 399 -7.15 6.11 3.55
CA ASN A 399 -6.11 5.24 4.10
C ASN A 399 -5.80 4.11 3.12
N ILE A 400 -4.53 3.84 2.91
CA ILE A 400 -4.05 2.64 2.24
C ILE A 400 -2.82 2.13 2.97
N ASN A 401 -3.09 1.70 4.20
CA ASN A 401 -2.07 1.48 5.22
C ASN A 401 -1.90 0.00 5.51
N ASN A 402 -0.77 -0.37 6.09
CA ASN A 402 -0.56 -1.72 6.58
C ASN A 402 -0.83 -2.77 5.51
N ASN A 403 -0.36 -2.56 4.28
CA ASN A 403 -0.37 -3.58 3.22
C ASN A 403 1.08 -4.04 2.97
N LEU A 404 1.32 -5.01 2.07
CA LEU A 404 2.68 -5.23 1.55
C LEU A 404 3.10 -4.05 0.66
N TYR A 405 2.19 -3.58 -0.21
CA TYR A 405 2.31 -2.34 -0.99
C TYR A 405 1.01 -1.52 -0.89
N GLY A 406 1.11 -0.19 -0.90
CA GLY A 406 -0.04 0.69 -1.03
C GLY A 406 -0.65 0.66 -2.45
N PRO A 407 -0.89 1.81 -3.13
CA PRO A 407 -1.23 1.80 -4.55
C PRO A 407 -0.03 1.33 -5.38
N TYR A 408 -0.25 0.33 -6.23
CA TYR A 408 0.77 -0.21 -7.13
C TYR A 408 0.31 -0.06 -8.57
N PHE A 409 0.86 0.91 -9.30
CA PHE A 409 0.58 1.11 -10.72
C PHE A 409 1.60 0.33 -11.55
N ASP A 410 1.12 -0.53 -12.45
CA ASP A 410 1.94 -1.30 -13.40
C ASP A 410 1.50 -1.00 -14.83
N ASN A 411 2.42 -0.56 -15.69
CA ASN A 411 2.12 -0.24 -17.09
C ASN A 411 0.88 0.67 -17.25
N SER A 412 0.69 1.64 -16.36
CA SER A 412 -0.50 2.48 -16.32
C SER A 412 -0.19 3.93 -16.69
N TYR A 413 -1.08 4.54 -17.47
CA TYR A 413 -0.80 5.81 -18.15
C TYR A 413 -1.90 6.86 -17.99
N ASN A 414 -1.51 8.12 -17.82
CA ASN A 414 -2.42 9.25 -17.70
C ASN A 414 -3.45 9.10 -16.55
N CYS A 415 -3.12 8.33 -15.51
CA CYS A 415 -3.98 8.21 -14.34
C CYS A 415 -3.82 9.46 -13.45
N THR A 416 -4.92 9.87 -12.80
CA THR A 416 -4.92 11.00 -11.88
C THR A 416 -5.39 10.55 -10.51
N ILE A 417 -4.63 10.88 -9.47
CA ILE A 417 -5.03 10.73 -8.07
C ILE A 417 -5.24 12.12 -7.48
N GLY A 418 -6.42 12.34 -6.89
CA GLY A 418 -6.74 13.53 -6.13
C GLY A 418 -5.87 13.60 -4.88
N THR A 419 -6.25 12.89 -3.84
CA THR A 419 -5.55 12.94 -2.56
C THR A 419 -5.32 11.55 -2.01
N ILE A 420 -4.10 11.28 -1.59
CA ILE A 420 -3.74 10.20 -0.69
C ILE A 420 -3.47 10.83 0.66
N VAL A 421 -4.37 10.61 1.63
CA VAL A 421 -4.19 11.14 2.98
C VAL A 421 -3.13 10.31 3.71
N ASN A 422 -3.27 8.99 3.73
CA ASN A 422 -2.31 8.07 4.33
C ASN A 422 -1.99 6.88 3.41
N ALA A 423 -0.71 6.69 3.12
CA ALA A 423 -0.12 5.47 2.54
C ALA A 423 1.02 5.00 3.45
N ASN A 424 0.65 4.67 4.68
CA ASN A 424 1.58 4.47 5.80
C ASN A 424 1.77 3.00 6.15
N ASN A 425 2.88 2.70 6.81
CA ASN A 425 3.12 1.40 7.45
C ASN A 425 3.08 0.22 6.46
N ASN A 426 3.28 0.43 5.15
CA ASN A 426 3.34 -0.69 4.21
C ASN A 426 4.68 -1.41 4.36
N ILE A 427 4.70 -2.75 4.24
CA ILE A 427 5.92 -3.54 4.43
C ILE A 427 7.00 -3.09 3.45
N ASN A 428 6.64 -2.73 2.22
CA ASN A 428 7.58 -2.27 1.21
C ASN A 428 7.42 -0.78 0.92
N VAL A 429 6.50 -0.40 0.05
CA VAL A 429 6.43 0.96 -0.50
C VAL A 429 5.04 1.55 -0.34
N GLY A 430 4.98 2.84 0.03
CA GLY A 430 3.73 3.59 0.18
C GLY A 430 3.00 3.75 -1.16
N VAL A 431 3.67 4.25 -2.20
CA VAL A 431 3.13 4.40 -3.55
C VAL A 431 4.12 3.90 -4.61
N VAL A 432 3.68 3.03 -5.51
CA VAL A 432 4.53 2.42 -6.55
C VAL A 432 4.04 2.80 -7.95
N LEU A 433 4.98 3.21 -8.81
CA LEU A 433 4.78 3.49 -10.23
C LEU A 433 5.81 2.69 -11.06
N THR A 434 5.39 1.56 -11.60
CA THR A 434 6.22 0.62 -12.35
C THR A 434 5.83 0.65 -13.83
N TYR A 435 6.79 0.94 -14.73
CA TYR A 435 6.55 1.15 -16.17
C TYR A 435 5.36 2.08 -16.48
N SER A 436 5.06 2.99 -15.56
CA SER A 436 3.86 3.81 -15.57
C SER A 436 4.25 5.25 -15.83
N ASP A 437 3.67 5.86 -16.86
CA ASP A 437 4.08 7.18 -17.34
C ASP A 437 2.94 8.20 -17.31
N ARG A 438 3.29 9.48 -17.20
CA ARG A 438 2.34 10.61 -17.29
C ARG A 438 1.22 10.56 -16.23
N ASN A 439 1.46 9.93 -15.09
CA ASN A 439 0.49 9.91 -13.99
C ASN A 439 0.63 11.16 -13.13
N VAL A 440 -0.49 11.63 -12.57
CA VAL A 440 -0.54 12.85 -11.76
C VAL A 440 -1.12 12.55 -10.39
N LEU A 441 -0.35 12.80 -9.33
CA LEU A 441 -0.77 12.66 -7.95
C LEU A 441 -0.82 14.08 -7.34
N ASN A 442 -2.01 14.60 -7.04
CA ASN A 442 -2.13 15.99 -6.61
C ASN A 442 -1.67 16.19 -5.17
N ALA A 443 -1.94 15.24 -4.29
CA ALA A 443 -1.45 15.28 -2.92
C ALA A 443 -1.17 13.89 -2.36
N ILE A 444 0.03 13.72 -1.80
CA ILE A 444 0.34 12.64 -0.87
C ILE A 444 0.67 13.30 0.46
N THR A 445 -0.31 13.33 1.36
CA THR A 445 -0.17 13.98 2.66
C THR A 445 0.76 13.19 3.58
N ASN A 446 0.62 11.87 3.61
CA ASN A 446 1.49 11.00 4.38
C ASN A 446 1.81 9.75 3.58
N ALA A 447 3.09 9.50 3.35
CA ALA A 447 3.62 8.21 2.92
C ALA A 447 4.74 7.80 3.88
N ASN A 448 4.33 7.44 5.10
CA ASN A 448 5.21 7.36 6.27
C ASN A 448 5.44 5.92 6.74
N ASN A 449 6.55 5.70 7.43
CA ASN A 449 6.88 4.44 8.10
C ASN A 449 6.78 3.19 7.19
N ASN A 450 7.03 3.32 5.89
CA ASN A 450 7.09 2.18 4.98
C ASN A 450 8.45 1.48 5.08
N GLY A 451 8.48 0.16 4.88
CA GLY A 451 9.71 -0.62 5.09
C GLY A 451 10.80 -0.43 4.03
N LEU A 452 10.52 0.27 2.93
CA LEU A 452 11.51 0.72 1.96
C LEU A 452 11.37 2.22 1.68
N TYR A 453 10.33 2.60 0.93
CA TYR A 453 10.19 3.95 0.38
C TYR A 453 8.81 4.53 0.60
N GLY A 454 8.70 5.86 0.69
CA GLY A 454 7.41 6.54 0.61
C GLY A 454 6.84 6.42 -0.81
N VAL A 455 7.66 6.74 -1.82
CA VAL A 455 7.31 6.62 -3.24
C VAL A 455 8.41 5.91 -4.02
N GLY A 456 8.04 4.97 -4.89
CA GLY A 456 8.98 4.26 -5.77
C GLY A 456 8.61 4.38 -7.25
N PHE A 457 9.51 4.94 -8.05
CA PHE A 457 9.44 4.97 -9.52
C PHE A 457 10.33 3.88 -10.11
N TYR A 458 9.71 2.83 -10.68
CA TYR A 458 10.39 1.70 -11.29
C TYR A 458 10.22 1.77 -12.81
N ARG A 459 11.07 2.56 -13.48
CA ARG A 459 11.11 2.74 -14.94
C ARG A 459 9.95 3.53 -15.55
N GLY A 460 9.20 4.28 -14.74
CA GLY A 460 8.21 5.26 -15.20
C GLY A 460 8.83 6.65 -15.42
N SER A 461 8.27 7.42 -16.35
CA SER A 461 8.67 8.78 -16.70
C SER A 461 7.47 9.73 -16.77
N ASP A 462 7.74 11.02 -16.69
CA ASP A 462 6.76 12.11 -16.78
C ASP A 462 5.65 12.02 -15.72
N ASN A 463 5.90 11.32 -14.62
CA ASN A 463 4.98 11.31 -13.49
C ASN A 463 5.16 12.58 -12.67
N ILE A 464 4.05 13.13 -12.18
CA ILE A 464 3.98 14.39 -11.45
C ILE A 464 3.38 14.15 -10.07
N ILE A 465 4.08 14.56 -9.03
CA ILE A 465 3.57 14.65 -7.66
C ILE A 465 3.56 16.12 -7.25
N ARG A 466 2.38 16.70 -7.01
CA ARG A 466 2.25 18.16 -6.77
C ARG A 466 2.55 18.57 -5.33
N THR A 467 2.27 17.70 -4.36
CA THR A 467 2.67 17.85 -2.96
C THR A 467 2.95 16.47 -2.39
N LEU A 468 3.99 16.38 -1.56
CA LEU A 468 4.44 15.14 -0.94
C LEU A 468 4.90 15.42 0.49
N SER A 469 4.54 14.55 1.43
CA SER A 469 5.18 14.49 2.74
C SER A 469 5.50 13.05 3.12
N THR A 470 6.76 12.82 3.51
CA THR A 470 7.29 11.51 3.90
C THR A 470 8.12 11.63 5.17
N THR A 471 8.00 10.63 6.05
CA THR A 471 8.88 10.45 7.20
C THR A 471 8.96 8.99 7.62
N GLY A 472 10.08 8.59 8.23
CA GLY A 472 10.24 7.27 8.86
C GLY A 472 10.32 6.09 7.88
N ASN A 473 10.42 6.34 6.56
CA ASN A 473 10.66 5.26 5.59
C ASN A 473 12.08 4.69 5.76
N THR A 474 12.22 3.37 5.74
CA THR A 474 13.47 2.71 6.19
C THR A 474 14.66 2.91 5.25
N THR A 475 14.44 3.10 3.94
CA THR A 475 15.53 3.28 2.96
C THR A 475 15.65 4.72 2.47
N ALA A 476 14.56 5.31 1.95
CA ALA A 476 14.53 6.69 1.49
C ALA A 476 13.09 7.23 1.40
N GLY A 477 12.91 8.54 1.29
CA GLY A 477 11.60 9.13 1.00
C GLY A 477 11.11 8.74 -0.39
N ILE A 478 11.99 8.86 -1.39
CA ILE A 478 11.73 8.53 -2.79
C ILE A 478 12.81 7.60 -3.33
N TYR A 479 12.41 6.61 -4.13
CA TYR A 479 13.30 5.84 -5.00
C TYR A 479 12.98 6.07 -6.47
N ASN A 480 14.01 6.26 -7.30
CA ASN A 480 13.89 6.39 -8.75
C ASN A 480 14.90 5.48 -9.45
N LEU A 481 14.41 4.37 -10.03
CA LEU A 481 15.23 3.42 -10.78
C LEU A 481 15.69 4.01 -12.12
N LEU A 482 14.74 4.29 -12.99
CA LEU A 482 14.96 4.86 -14.32
C LEU A 482 13.79 5.79 -14.66
N GLY A 483 14.03 6.71 -15.59
CA GLY A 483 13.06 7.69 -16.03
C GLY A 483 13.25 9.07 -15.40
N LYS A 484 12.48 10.03 -15.90
CA LYS A 484 12.48 11.44 -15.46
C LYS A 484 11.14 11.74 -14.79
N ASN A 485 11.14 12.07 -13.51
CA ASN A 485 9.92 12.28 -12.72
C ASN A 485 9.96 13.62 -11.98
N TYR A 486 8.79 14.20 -11.71
CA TYR A 486 8.64 15.57 -11.25
C TYR A 486 7.89 15.62 -9.93
N ILE A 487 8.52 16.23 -8.93
CA ILE A 487 7.98 16.41 -7.59
C ILE A 487 7.94 17.91 -7.30
N PHE A 488 6.83 18.37 -6.73
CA PHE A 488 6.65 19.76 -6.32
C PHE A 488 6.31 19.80 -4.84
N ASN A 489 6.78 20.85 -4.16
CA ASN A 489 6.42 21.20 -2.79
C ASN A 489 6.48 20.01 -1.83
N ALA A 490 7.60 19.27 -1.87
CA ALA A 490 7.82 18.08 -1.06
C ALA A 490 8.42 18.44 0.30
N LEU A 491 8.01 17.72 1.34
CA LEU A 491 8.65 17.68 2.66
C LEU A 491 9.15 16.25 2.88
N ILE A 492 10.46 16.02 2.81
CA ILE A 492 11.05 14.68 2.86
C ILE A 492 11.95 14.62 4.09
N ALA A 493 11.49 13.96 5.15
CA ALA A 493 12.20 13.98 6.44
C ALA A 493 13.24 12.84 6.58
N GLU A 494 13.31 11.92 5.62
CA GLU A 494 14.28 10.83 5.64
C GLU A 494 15.72 11.32 5.52
N ALA A 495 16.64 10.64 6.21
CA ALA A 495 18.08 10.92 6.10
C ALA A 495 18.60 10.75 4.65
N THR A 496 18.03 9.80 3.91
CA THR A 496 18.17 9.73 2.45
C THR A 496 16.86 10.21 1.84
N GLU A 497 16.83 11.45 1.37
CA GLU A 497 15.61 12.04 0.81
C GLU A 497 15.19 11.33 -0.49
N VAL A 498 16.12 11.24 -1.44
CA VAL A 498 15.91 10.65 -2.76
C VAL A 498 17.06 9.71 -3.09
N ALA A 499 16.74 8.43 -3.25
CA ALA A 499 17.64 7.42 -3.77
C ALA A 499 17.44 7.26 -5.28
N VAL A 500 18.47 7.54 -6.06
CA VAL A 500 18.49 7.28 -7.51
C VAL A 500 19.34 6.05 -7.76
N ASP A 501 18.83 5.11 -8.54
CA ASP A 501 19.57 3.89 -8.84
C ASP A 501 20.87 4.15 -9.58
N SER A 502 21.89 3.35 -9.30
CA SER A 502 23.24 3.51 -9.81
C SER A 502 23.48 2.82 -11.16
N THR A 503 22.42 2.35 -11.83
CA THR A 503 22.49 1.83 -13.20
C THR A 503 23.30 2.77 -14.07
N SER A 504 24.47 2.30 -14.51
CA SER A 504 25.46 3.14 -15.18
C SER A 504 24.87 3.69 -16.47
N PHE A 505 25.04 5.00 -16.68
CA PHE A 505 24.60 5.71 -17.88
C PHE A 505 23.07 5.81 -18.05
N GLY A 506 22.28 5.61 -16.99
CA GLY A 506 20.82 5.69 -17.05
C GLY A 506 20.22 7.10 -17.23
N ASN A 507 20.97 8.15 -16.86
CA ASN A 507 20.54 9.56 -16.78
C ASN A 507 19.13 9.74 -16.19
N SER A 508 18.81 8.96 -15.16
CA SER A 508 17.51 9.01 -14.50
C SER A 508 17.45 10.24 -13.61
N ARG A 509 16.29 10.90 -13.52
CA ARG A 509 16.18 12.20 -12.84
C ARG A 509 14.91 12.32 -12.01
N VAL A 510 15.06 12.88 -10.81
CA VAL A 510 13.95 13.39 -10.01
C VAL A 510 14.10 14.89 -9.90
N PHE A 511 13.22 15.63 -10.55
CA PHE A 511 13.13 17.09 -10.48
C PHE A 511 12.27 17.46 -9.30
N SER A 512 12.86 18.02 -8.24
CA SER A 512 12.16 18.46 -7.04
C SER A 512 12.15 19.97 -6.94
N HIS A 513 10.96 20.57 -7.08
CA HIS A 513 10.77 22.01 -6.97
C HIS A 513 10.22 22.39 -5.60
N LYS A 514 10.77 23.44 -4.97
CA LYS A 514 10.45 23.82 -3.58
C LYS A 514 10.63 22.62 -2.65
N HIS A 515 11.79 22.00 -2.77
CA HIS A 515 12.21 20.90 -1.93
C HIS A 515 12.25 21.36 -0.47
N ASP A 516 11.86 20.48 0.45
CA ASP A 516 11.58 20.79 1.86
C ASP A 516 10.61 21.96 2.06
N GLN A 517 9.65 22.09 1.13
CA GLN A 517 8.66 23.18 1.07
C GLN A 517 9.30 24.58 1.17
N THR A 518 10.57 24.70 0.79
CA THR A 518 11.37 25.91 0.95
C THR A 518 11.45 26.65 -0.38
N ALA A 519 11.13 27.94 -0.37
CA ALA A 519 11.25 28.79 -1.56
C ALA A 519 12.69 28.78 -2.08
N ASP A 520 12.84 28.77 -3.41
CA ASP A 520 14.13 28.74 -4.11
C ASP A 520 15.02 27.53 -3.79
N ASN A 521 14.55 26.53 -3.04
CA ASN A 521 15.22 25.24 -2.87
C ASN A 521 14.77 24.29 -3.97
N HIS A 522 15.56 24.18 -5.04
CA HIS A 522 15.29 23.31 -6.18
C HIS A 522 16.41 22.30 -6.30
N LYS A 523 16.05 21.02 -6.49
CA LYS A 523 17.01 19.92 -6.60
C LYS A 523 16.68 19.05 -7.81
N ILE A 524 17.68 18.55 -8.50
CA ILE A 524 17.58 17.49 -9.51
C ILE A 524 18.52 16.38 -9.06
N PHE A 525 17.94 15.28 -8.62
CA PHE A 525 18.68 14.09 -8.21
C PHE A 525 18.89 13.22 -9.44
N THR A 526 20.10 12.72 -9.64
CA THR A 526 20.44 11.85 -10.79
C THR A 526 21.59 10.91 -10.44
N GLU A 527 21.82 9.86 -11.23
CA GLU A 527 22.88 8.91 -10.95
C GLU A 527 24.25 9.59 -10.99
N GLY A 528 24.98 9.57 -9.88
CA GLY A 528 26.32 10.18 -9.83
C GLY A 528 26.37 11.70 -9.91
N GLY A 529 25.26 12.40 -9.61
CA GLY A 529 25.25 13.85 -9.50
C GLY A 529 24.05 14.43 -8.76
N LEU A 530 24.21 15.65 -8.26
CA LEU A 530 23.14 16.47 -7.71
C LEU A 530 23.23 17.85 -8.35
N ILE A 531 22.13 18.30 -8.95
CA ILE A 531 22.01 19.68 -9.41
C ILE A 531 21.10 20.40 -8.42
N SER A 532 21.52 21.54 -7.90
CA SER A 532 20.72 22.29 -6.93
C SER A 532 20.78 23.79 -7.20
N SER A 533 19.74 24.50 -6.76
CA SER A 533 19.83 25.95 -6.63
C SER A 533 20.91 26.34 -5.62
N GLU A 534 21.52 27.50 -5.85
CA GLU A 534 22.59 28.05 -5.03
C GLU A 534 22.38 29.54 -4.82
N VAL A 535 22.41 29.97 -3.57
CA VAL A 535 22.14 31.36 -3.16
C VAL A 535 23.37 32.06 -2.57
N SER A 536 24.40 31.31 -2.18
CA SER A 536 25.62 31.84 -1.57
C SER A 536 26.74 32.07 -2.61
N VAL A 537 26.86 31.16 -3.59
CA VAL A 537 27.83 31.26 -4.67
C VAL A 537 27.11 31.69 -5.95
N ARG A 538 27.02 33.01 -6.15
CA ARG A 538 26.38 33.64 -7.30
C ARG A 538 27.32 34.65 -7.95
N HIS A 539 27.15 34.89 -9.24
CA HIS A 539 27.82 35.97 -9.96
C HIS A 539 27.12 37.29 -9.63
N THR A 540 25.79 37.36 -9.83
CA THR A 540 24.97 38.48 -9.37
C THR A 540 24.23 38.11 -8.10
N ALA A 541 24.23 39.00 -7.11
CA ALA A 541 23.58 38.76 -5.81
C ALA A 541 22.04 38.86 -5.85
N SER A 542 21.39 38.24 -6.86
CA SER A 542 19.93 38.17 -7.04
C SER A 542 19.50 36.77 -7.48
N GLY A 543 18.28 36.34 -7.11
CA GLY A 543 17.74 35.04 -7.54
C GLY A 543 18.59 33.84 -7.11
N ILE A 544 18.78 32.88 -8.00
CA ILE A 544 19.56 31.66 -7.78
C ILE A 544 20.59 31.47 -8.89
N ALA A 545 21.75 30.92 -8.55
CA ALA A 545 22.62 30.22 -9.49
C ALA A 545 22.28 28.72 -9.49
N TRP A 546 22.77 27.98 -10.48
CA TRP A 546 22.71 26.52 -10.49
C TRP A 546 24.06 25.91 -10.16
N LYS A 547 24.09 24.99 -9.20
CA LYS A 547 25.25 24.17 -8.84
C LYS A 547 25.06 22.77 -9.38
N LEU A 548 26.01 22.30 -10.20
CA LEU A 548 26.10 20.93 -10.70
C LEU A 548 27.22 20.21 -9.94
N ALA A 549 26.86 19.41 -8.93
CA ALA A 549 27.80 18.66 -8.10
C ALA A 549 27.97 17.23 -8.64
N VAL A 550 29.19 16.87 -9.02
CA VAL A 550 29.52 15.53 -9.52
C VAL A 550 29.91 14.63 -8.34
N THR A 551 29.25 13.46 -8.22
CA THR A 551 29.45 12.53 -7.10
C THR A 551 29.95 11.15 -7.52
N SER A 552 30.14 10.92 -8.82
CA SER A 552 30.60 9.64 -9.36
C SER A 552 31.58 9.83 -10.51
N THR A 553 32.56 8.94 -10.59
CA THR A 553 33.51 8.85 -11.72
C THR A 553 32.83 8.45 -13.03
N ASN A 554 31.60 7.93 -12.99
CA ASN A 554 30.81 7.63 -14.18
C ASN A 554 30.46 8.90 -14.97
N ARG A 555 30.44 10.07 -14.31
CA ARG A 555 30.25 11.36 -14.98
C ARG A 555 31.55 11.78 -15.66
N SER A 556 31.64 11.46 -16.95
CA SER A 556 32.81 11.68 -17.81
C SER A 556 32.48 12.62 -18.97
N SER A 557 33.43 12.91 -19.85
CA SER A 557 33.17 13.73 -21.05
C SER A 557 32.12 13.12 -21.98
N ASN A 558 31.94 11.80 -21.96
CA ASN A 558 30.96 11.08 -22.79
C ASN A 558 29.61 10.92 -22.09
N HIS A 559 29.55 11.18 -20.77
CA HIS A 559 28.35 11.12 -19.96
C HIS A 559 28.39 12.23 -18.90
N PRO A 560 28.36 13.51 -19.30
CA PRO A 560 28.46 14.60 -18.36
C PRO A 560 27.25 14.65 -17.43
N LEU A 561 27.39 15.34 -16.29
CA LEU A 561 26.24 15.86 -15.57
C LEU A 561 25.79 17.13 -16.29
N ASP A 562 24.66 17.05 -16.97
CA ASP A 562 24.13 18.11 -17.83
C ASP A 562 22.91 18.83 -17.23
N LEU A 563 22.80 20.12 -17.49
CA LEU A 563 21.62 20.94 -17.19
C LEU A 563 21.24 21.74 -18.44
N GLU A 564 20.03 21.52 -18.95
CA GLU A 564 19.43 22.42 -19.94
C GLU A 564 19.13 23.76 -19.26
N ILE A 565 19.70 24.85 -19.80
CA ILE A 565 19.60 26.20 -19.22
C ILE A 565 18.78 27.16 -20.10
N ALA A 566 18.55 26.82 -21.37
CA ALA A 566 17.68 27.59 -22.26
C ALA A 566 17.19 26.77 -23.47
N LYS A 567 15.97 27.09 -23.93
CA LYS A 567 15.48 26.77 -25.28
C LYS A 567 15.36 28.05 -26.08
N ILE A 568 16.11 28.16 -27.17
CA ILE A 568 16.28 29.41 -27.91
C ILE A 568 15.63 29.26 -29.27
N ALA A 569 14.63 30.11 -29.56
CA ALA A 569 14.07 30.22 -30.90
C ALA A 569 15.03 31.02 -31.79
N CYS A 570 15.57 30.38 -32.82
CA CYS A 570 16.56 30.94 -33.72
C CYS A 570 15.94 31.36 -35.07
N SER A 571 16.38 32.51 -35.59
CA SER A 571 16.07 32.94 -36.96
C SER A 571 17.08 32.36 -37.95
N ALA A 572 16.61 32.01 -39.15
CA ALA A 572 17.49 31.51 -40.22
C ALA A 572 18.54 32.56 -40.61
N ASN A 573 19.78 32.11 -40.79
CA ASN A 573 20.93 32.89 -41.27
C ASN A 573 21.36 34.06 -40.37
N ASN A 574 20.94 34.07 -39.11
CA ASN A 574 21.36 35.06 -38.13
C ASN A 574 22.28 34.40 -37.10
N GLU A 575 23.42 35.04 -36.80
CA GLU A 575 24.31 34.55 -35.75
C GLU A 575 23.64 34.65 -34.39
N VAL A 576 23.59 33.52 -33.69
CA VAL A 576 23.12 33.39 -32.32
C VAL A 576 24.34 33.40 -31.42
N THR A 577 24.38 34.32 -30.47
CA THR A 577 25.41 34.39 -29.42
C THR A 577 24.77 34.07 -28.08
N VAL A 578 25.34 33.09 -27.39
CA VAL A 578 24.90 32.70 -26.04
C VAL A 578 26.06 32.86 -25.07
N LYS A 579 25.80 33.57 -23.98
CA LYS A 579 26.75 33.84 -22.91
C LYS A 579 26.21 33.37 -21.57
N ALA A 580 27.07 32.79 -20.75
CA ALA A 580 26.74 32.42 -19.38
C ALA A 580 27.95 32.62 -18.46
N TRP A 581 27.73 33.10 -17.25
CA TRP A 581 28.76 33.19 -16.23
C TRP A 581 28.94 31.83 -15.58
N MET A 582 30.17 31.32 -15.59
CA MET A 582 30.50 30.00 -15.04
C MET A 582 31.62 30.07 -14.02
N ARG A 583 31.53 29.23 -12.98
CA ARG A 583 32.55 29.06 -11.93
C ARG A 583 32.73 27.56 -11.66
N LYS A 584 33.90 27.16 -11.16
CA LYS A 584 34.13 25.80 -10.67
C LYS A 584 34.92 25.85 -9.36
N ASP A 585 34.67 24.92 -8.45
CA ASP A 585 35.31 24.89 -7.13
C ASP A 585 36.73 24.28 -7.13
N HIS A 586 37.19 23.77 -8.28
CA HIS A 586 38.52 23.20 -8.39
C HIS A 586 39.12 23.39 -9.79
N ALA A 587 40.41 23.72 -9.82
CA ALA A 587 41.12 24.14 -11.03
C ALA A 587 41.24 23.05 -12.10
N THR A 588 41.43 21.77 -11.74
CA THR A 588 41.67 20.69 -12.73
C THR A 588 40.82 19.44 -12.56
N ASN A 589 40.43 19.07 -11.33
CA ASN A 589 39.63 17.87 -11.07
C ASN A 589 38.27 17.85 -11.78
N ILE A 590 37.63 19.00 -11.95
CA ILE A 590 36.33 19.12 -12.63
C ILE A 590 36.43 20.00 -13.86
N THR A 591 35.69 19.63 -14.90
CA THR A 591 35.51 20.40 -16.13
C THR A 591 34.10 20.96 -16.19
N GLY A 592 33.98 22.26 -16.52
CA GLY A 592 32.72 22.93 -16.81
C GLY A 592 32.67 23.41 -18.26
N LYS A 593 31.57 23.17 -18.97
CA LYS A 593 31.36 23.65 -20.34
C LYS A 593 29.99 24.28 -20.55
N LEU A 594 29.94 25.31 -21.40
CA LEU A 594 28.73 25.80 -22.05
C LEU A 594 28.63 25.15 -23.43
N VAL A 595 27.48 24.55 -23.75
CA VAL A 595 27.35 23.67 -24.93
C VAL A 595 26.04 23.95 -25.67
N CYS A 596 26.13 24.14 -26.99
CA CYS A 596 25.03 23.88 -27.92
C CYS A 596 25.38 22.60 -28.68
N ARG A 597 24.61 21.52 -28.51
CA ARG A 597 24.87 20.26 -29.21
C ARG A 597 24.70 20.43 -30.73
N GLY A 598 25.55 19.76 -31.49
CA GLY A 598 25.45 19.67 -32.95
C GLY A 598 24.24 18.85 -33.38
N GLY A 599 23.79 19.06 -34.61
CA GLY A 599 22.70 18.32 -35.24
C GLY A 599 21.30 18.72 -34.78
N GLN A 600 21.16 19.67 -33.85
CA GLN A 600 19.85 20.16 -33.40
C GLN A 600 19.10 20.96 -34.48
N ILE A 601 19.83 21.66 -35.35
CA ILE A 601 19.29 22.53 -36.39
C ILE A 601 20.26 22.58 -37.58
N ALA A 602 19.75 22.77 -38.80
CA ALA A 602 20.62 22.98 -39.95
C ALA A 602 21.54 24.20 -39.75
N GLY A 603 22.81 24.08 -40.14
CA GLY A 603 23.85 25.09 -39.91
C GLY A 603 24.70 24.86 -38.65
N VAL A 604 24.26 24.00 -37.72
CA VAL A 604 25.02 23.65 -36.50
C VAL A 604 25.33 22.16 -36.51
N ALA A 605 26.29 21.72 -37.33
CA ALA A 605 26.54 20.30 -37.56
C ALA A 605 27.30 19.58 -36.41
N SER A 606 28.09 20.31 -35.63
CA SER A 606 28.91 19.79 -34.53
C SER A 606 28.64 20.56 -33.24
N ASP A 607 28.96 19.96 -32.10
CA ASP A 607 28.86 20.64 -30.80
C ASP A 607 29.67 21.95 -30.82
N VAL A 608 29.01 23.04 -30.44
CA VAL A 608 29.63 24.34 -30.23
C VAL A 608 29.82 24.52 -28.73
N VAL A 609 31.08 24.57 -28.30
CA VAL A 609 31.45 24.49 -26.88
C VAL A 609 32.38 25.62 -26.45
N ALA A 610 32.19 26.11 -25.23
CA ALA A 610 33.15 26.92 -24.51
C ALA A 610 33.48 26.22 -23.18
N THR A 611 34.76 26.19 -22.79
CA THR A 611 35.23 25.48 -21.59
C THR A 611 35.78 26.46 -20.56
N LYS A 612 35.36 26.31 -19.30
CA LYS A 612 35.86 27.11 -18.17
C LYS A 612 37.37 26.89 -17.98
N SER A 613 38.14 27.96 -17.90
CA SER A 613 39.59 27.91 -17.65
C SER A 613 39.95 27.18 -16.34
N ASN A 614 41.18 26.66 -16.26
CA ASN A 614 41.68 25.89 -15.10
C ASN A 614 42.04 26.77 -13.89
N VAL A 615 41.06 27.54 -13.42
CA VAL A 615 41.15 28.39 -12.22
C VAL A 615 39.96 28.06 -11.32
N ALA A 616 40.24 27.77 -10.06
CA ALA A 616 39.21 27.52 -9.05
C ALA A 616 38.56 28.83 -8.59
N ASP A 617 37.32 28.75 -8.12
CA ASP A 617 36.60 29.77 -7.37
C ASP A 617 36.44 31.15 -8.03
N THR A 618 36.60 31.22 -9.36
CA THR A 618 36.48 32.44 -10.15
C THR A 618 35.37 32.34 -11.19
N TRP A 619 34.60 33.42 -11.34
CA TRP A 619 33.60 33.57 -12.39
C TRP A 619 34.26 33.97 -13.71
N GLU A 620 33.78 33.38 -14.81
CA GLU A 620 34.21 33.64 -16.18
C GLU A 620 33.00 33.63 -17.10
N GLU A 621 32.81 34.66 -17.93
CA GLU A 621 31.77 34.68 -18.95
C GLU A 621 32.20 33.80 -20.13
N LEU A 622 31.55 32.67 -20.30
CA LEU A 622 31.75 31.83 -21.48
C LEU A 622 30.83 32.30 -22.61
N THR A 623 31.32 32.25 -23.85
CA THR A 623 30.57 32.64 -25.04
C THR A 623 30.62 31.50 -26.06
N ILE A 624 29.45 31.10 -26.59
CA ILE A 624 29.33 30.26 -27.77
C ILE A 624 28.59 31.02 -28.87
N GLN A 625 28.97 30.79 -30.12
CA GLN A 625 28.38 31.44 -31.30
C GLN A 625 28.13 30.41 -32.39
N PHE A 626 26.97 30.49 -33.03
CA PHE A 626 26.59 29.62 -34.14
C PHE A 626 25.57 30.31 -35.04
N THR A 627 25.49 29.89 -36.30
CA THR A 627 24.55 30.45 -37.28
C THR A 627 23.72 29.33 -37.89
N PRO A 628 22.45 29.16 -37.51
CA PRO A 628 21.58 28.20 -38.15
C PRO A 628 21.20 28.67 -39.55
N THR A 629 21.03 27.75 -40.49
CA THR A 629 20.63 28.05 -41.88
C THR A 629 19.11 28.02 -42.06
N GLU A 630 18.38 27.64 -41.03
CA GLU A 630 16.92 27.60 -40.99
C GLU A 630 16.40 28.15 -39.65
N ALA A 631 15.10 28.45 -39.58
CA ALA A 631 14.47 28.85 -38.33
C ALA A 631 14.09 27.60 -37.52
N GLY A 632 14.30 27.64 -36.20
CA GLY A 632 14.04 26.48 -35.34
C GLY A 632 14.32 26.77 -33.87
N VAL A 633 14.38 25.73 -33.05
CA VAL A 633 14.69 25.85 -31.61
C VAL A 633 15.94 25.03 -31.30
N VAL A 634 16.87 25.60 -30.53
CA VAL A 634 18.04 24.88 -30.00
C VAL A 634 18.05 24.90 -28.48
N GLU A 635 18.52 23.81 -27.89
CA GLU A 635 18.75 23.65 -26.46
C GLU A 635 20.22 23.96 -26.16
N VAL A 636 20.43 24.76 -25.11
CA VAL A 636 21.75 25.08 -24.56
C VAL A 636 21.90 24.43 -23.20
N GLU A 637 23.02 23.76 -23.00
CA GLU A 637 23.33 22.98 -21.81
C GLU A 637 24.59 23.50 -21.11
N VAL A 638 24.64 23.30 -19.79
CA VAL A 638 25.87 23.32 -19.01
C VAL A 638 26.28 21.89 -18.68
N TRP A 639 27.54 21.56 -18.91
CA TRP A 639 28.11 20.25 -18.57
C TRP A 639 29.10 20.36 -17.43
N ALA A 640 29.03 19.40 -16.50
CA ALA A 640 30.00 19.18 -15.44
C ALA A 640 30.47 17.71 -15.47
N TYR A 641 31.78 17.47 -15.47
CA TYR A 641 32.32 16.12 -15.39
C TYR A 641 33.75 16.09 -14.84
N GLY A 642 34.15 14.94 -14.28
CA GLY A 642 35.40 14.80 -13.53
C GLY A 642 35.26 15.23 -12.07
N GLY A 643 36.10 14.65 -11.19
CA GLY A 643 36.00 14.80 -9.74
C GLY A 643 34.74 14.11 -9.18
N THR A 644 34.76 13.72 -7.92
CA THR A 644 33.58 13.13 -7.23
C THR A 644 33.14 13.93 -6.00
N THR A 645 33.80 15.07 -5.77
CA THR A 645 33.57 15.98 -4.65
C THR A 645 33.65 17.44 -5.10
N ASN A 646 33.42 17.68 -6.40
CA ASN A 646 33.62 18.97 -7.05
C ASN A 646 32.36 19.41 -7.80
N SER A 647 32.23 20.71 -8.01
CA SER A 647 31.03 21.35 -8.56
C SER A 647 31.36 22.41 -9.61
N VAL A 648 30.47 22.52 -10.60
CA VAL A 648 30.38 23.63 -11.54
C VAL A 648 29.18 24.48 -11.19
N TYR A 649 29.30 25.79 -11.33
CA TYR A 649 28.24 26.76 -11.09
C TYR A 649 27.98 27.52 -12.38
N VAL A 650 26.71 27.78 -12.68
CA VAL A 650 26.28 28.66 -13.75
C VAL A 650 25.31 29.69 -13.21
N ASP A 651 25.49 30.93 -13.62
CA ASP A 651 24.65 32.07 -13.29
C ASP A 651 24.57 33.01 -14.50
N ASP A 652 23.66 33.98 -14.47
CA ASP A 652 23.51 35.08 -15.42
C ASP A 652 23.70 34.70 -16.89
N MET A 653 22.60 34.54 -17.62
CA MET A 653 22.63 34.22 -19.05
C MET A 653 22.24 35.42 -19.91
N THR A 654 22.95 35.60 -21.03
CA THR A 654 22.56 36.53 -22.10
C THR A 654 22.49 35.79 -23.43
N ILE A 655 21.42 36.02 -24.18
CA ILE A 655 21.21 35.49 -25.53
C ILE A 655 20.92 36.65 -26.47
N SER A 656 21.59 36.68 -27.62
CA SER A 656 21.36 37.66 -28.67
C SER A 656 21.38 37.02 -30.05
N GLN A 657 20.66 37.62 -31.00
CA GLN A 657 20.66 37.23 -32.41
C GLN A 657 20.87 38.48 -33.28
N ALA A 658 21.69 38.34 -34.32
CA ALA A 658 21.99 39.42 -35.27
C ALA A 658 20.82 39.75 -36.21
#